data_AF-A0A534KS00-F1
#
_entry.id   AF-A0A534KS00-F1
#
_cell.length_a   1.000
_cell.length_b   1.000
_cell.length_c   1.000
_cell.angle_alpha   90.00
_cell.angle_beta   90.00
_cell.angle_gamma   90.00
#
_symmetry.space_group_name_H-M   'P 1'
#
loop_
_entity.id
_entity.type
_entity.pdbx_description
1 polymer ?
#
loop_
_entity_poly.entity_id
_entity_poly.type
_entity_poly.pdbx_seq_one_letter_code
_entity_poly.pdbx_strand_id
1 'polypeptide(L)'
;MVLWLWNERGAHRIEDRRVVPTFFLHAPPPELPAIRRRIEILDGVREVREISKRIALEDDERRPVLEIVPRHYRDIRNLAHILDSNGGYVDHRLFNVDLRFSQRYAIEHDIFPMGLLHYANGVWRAEEEHFALDYPLPALRKSLLDLHVDNPAGIPRMQDRLLGARVDDVEIDGDVETILKGIDAVVRSKDPDVLMTDGGDAFLMPYLAAKASELGVKMQLGRDPDRFVGVKAKSYFTYGKIVYKPGQYILRGRLHLDRGHFAFRESDFAGLAELSRLSTLTPQEQARLTPGTAFSAMQVNQAYHDGCLVVWKKNRPEDFKDAENLLRGDRGGFTFEPEVGVHEGLYELDFSSLYPSIMVKYNISAETLDCSCCTTDGLPVPELRYHLCTRRVGIVGRVLKPLIERRRYYKKMKKEPGPLQDIYTGRDTILKWTLVTSFGYQGYKNARFGRIECHEAINAYARNILVRTMEIAESHGYEVVHGIVDSVWLRAKPNADPIEKVREHIAGSIGLPIELEGRYKWIVFLPCKTTGVGALNRYYGLFQDDEFKLRGIELRKHDTPEFINICQPRIDRGGVPRAHPEGRRHPPVDREVRPRPLDPGPPVHPHEERLARPPGIRRPHGDRGGPEADGEARLRGRAGRVRAVRAPRRPRPRLRAEGARRGVPPGRRGAGRMGVHPPPVPVRTDAPRAVRVHGGELGPDVRGPVRCLDCQLAGAGDYDPRRLQVDRREPQPSPRRRRVQEAMAGPRRGRDAE
;
A
#
# COMPACT_ATOMS: atom_id res chain seq x y z
N MET A 1 -6.36 23.97 17.70
CA MET A 1 -7.04 22.79 17.13
C MET A 1 -8.53 23.07 17.05
N VAL A 2 -9.25 22.48 16.09
CA VAL A 2 -10.72 22.44 16.07
C VAL A 2 -11.13 20.97 16.04
N LEU A 3 -12.00 20.57 16.97
CA LEU A 3 -12.59 19.24 17.06
C LEU A 3 -14.12 19.37 16.98
N TRP A 4 -14.75 18.29 16.57
CA TRP A 4 -16.20 18.17 16.54
C TRP A 4 -16.57 16.93 17.33
N LEU A 5 -17.28 17.13 18.44
CA LEU A 5 -17.85 16.05 19.24
C LEU A 5 -19.29 15.84 18.80
N TRP A 6 -19.78 14.62 18.91
CA TRP A 6 -21.16 14.29 18.63
C TRP A 6 -21.82 13.76 19.89
N ASN A 7 -23.06 14.19 20.13
CA ASN A 7 -23.97 13.57 21.09
C ASN A 7 -25.38 13.51 20.48
N GLU A 8 -26.36 13.01 21.22
CA GLU A 8 -27.75 12.87 20.76
C GLU A 8 -28.39 14.19 20.28
N ARG A 9 -27.87 15.35 20.70
CA ARG A 9 -28.32 16.68 20.25
C ARG A 9 -27.62 17.15 18.96
N GLY A 10 -26.70 16.36 18.40
CA GLY A 10 -25.92 16.67 17.20
C GLY A 10 -24.45 16.98 17.48
N ALA A 11 -23.81 17.67 16.53
CA ALA A 11 -22.38 17.96 16.57
C ALA A 11 -22.04 19.31 17.21
N HIS A 12 -21.08 19.30 18.15
CA HIS A 12 -20.61 20.44 18.92
C HIS A 12 -19.16 20.77 18.56
N ARG A 13 -18.89 22.05 18.27
CA ARG A 13 -17.57 22.53 17.85
C ARG A 13 -16.73 22.94 19.06
N ILE A 14 -15.55 22.35 19.21
CA ILE A 14 -14.59 22.67 20.27
C ILE A 14 -13.33 23.27 19.63
N GLU A 15 -12.85 24.38 20.19
CA GLU A 15 -11.65 25.07 19.70
C GLU A 15 -10.63 25.24 20.83
N ASP A 16 -9.48 24.58 20.69
CA ASP A 16 -8.35 24.78 21.59
C ASP A 16 -7.29 25.69 20.93
N ARG A 17 -7.11 26.89 21.48
CA ARG A 17 -6.13 27.88 20.99
C ARG A 17 -4.74 27.73 21.61
N ARG A 18 -4.58 26.88 22.63
CA ARG A 18 -3.32 26.71 23.39
C ARG A 18 -2.32 25.80 22.68
N VAL A 19 -2.79 24.97 21.75
CA VAL A 19 -1.97 23.98 21.04
C VAL A 19 -0.91 24.65 20.18
N VAL A 20 0.35 24.33 20.45
CA VAL A 20 1.50 24.86 19.72
C VAL A 20 2.11 23.75 18.87
N PRO A 21 2.25 23.93 17.54
CA PRO A 21 2.99 22.98 16.72
C PRO A 21 4.48 23.01 17.08
N THR A 22 5.13 21.84 17.12
CA THR A 22 6.57 21.73 17.35
C THR A 22 7.18 20.67 16.43
N PHE A 23 8.45 20.81 16.09
CA PHE A 23 9.24 19.73 15.47
C PHE A 23 10.66 19.78 16.03
N PHE A 24 11.45 18.74 15.80
CA PHE A 24 12.73 18.56 16.51
C PHE A 24 13.90 18.39 15.55
N LEU A 25 15.06 18.91 15.95
CA LEU A 25 16.35 18.72 15.28
C LEU A 25 17.36 18.10 16.25
N HIS A 26 18.06 17.07 15.79
CA HIS A 26 19.27 16.54 16.41
C HIS A 26 20.47 16.76 15.48
N ALA A 27 21.60 17.09 16.10
CA ALA A 27 22.92 17.28 15.49
C ALA A 27 23.98 16.97 16.58
N PRO A 28 25.29 16.89 16.25
CA PRO A 28 26.34 16.67 17.24
C PRO A 28 26.24 17.68 18.41
N PRO A 29 26.31 17.25 19.68
CA PRO A 29 26.11 18.13 20.83
C PRO A 29 26.94 19.43 20.84
N PRO A 30 28.23 19.45 20.43
CA PRO A 30 29.02 20.68 20.36
C PRO A 30 28.48 21.74 19.39
N GLU A 31 27.70 21.32 18.39
CA GLU A 31 27.16 22.21 17.35
C GLU A 31 25.81 22.81 17.71
N LEU A 32 25.04 22.15 18.60
CA LEU A 32 23.68 22.57 18.99
C LEU A 32 23.59 24.04 19.41
N PRO A 33 24.51 24.64 20.20
CA PRO A 33 24.44 26.06 20.56
C PRO A 33 24.63 27.00 19.35
N ALA A 34 25.46 26.62 18.37
CA ALA A 34 25.69 27.40 17.16
C ALA A 34 24.51 27.28 16.17
N ILE A 35 23.96 26.07 16.05
CA ILE A 35 22.75 25.80 15.26
C ILE A 35 21.57 26.58 15.86
N ARG A 36 21.33 26.47 17.18
CA ARG A 36 20.25 27.17 17.89
C ARG A 36 20.21 28.67 17.58
N ARG A 37 21.34 29.37 17.73
CA ARG A 37 21.44 30.82 17.40
C ARG A 37 21.06 31.13 15.94
N ARG A 38 21.36 30.23 15.00
CA ARG A 38 20.96 30.37 13.57
C ARG A 38 19.48 30.07 13.33
N ILE A 39 18.82 29.30 14.19
CA ILE A 39 17.38 29.02 14.10
C ILE A 39 16.56 30.15 14.73
N GLU A 40 17.00 30.71 15.86
CA GLU A 40 16.32 31.78 16.60
C GLU A 40 16.14 33.06 15.78
N ILE A 41 17.01 33.33 14.80
CA ILE A 41 16.92 34.48 13.88
C ILE A 41 16.00 34.26 12.65
N LEU A 42 15.38 33.09 12.48
CA LEU A 42 14.51 32.81 11.34
C LEU A 42 13.10 33.37 11.58
N ASP A 43 12.59 34.20 10.66
CA ASP A 43 11.26 34.85 10.77
C ASP A 43 10.10 33.89 11.08
N GLY A 44 10.17 32.65 10.58
CA GLY A 44 9.15 31.62 10.79
C GLY A 44 9.18 30.98 12.19
N VAL A 45 10.20 31.26 13.00
CA VAL A 45 10.40 30.70 14.34
C VAL A 45 9.85 31.66 15.40
N ARG A 46 9.19 31.09 16.41
CA ARG A 46 8.73 31.77 17.63
C ARG A 46 9.71 31.57 18.78
N GLU A 47 10.19 30.34 18.95
CA GLU A 47 11.00 29.92 20.09
C GLU A 47 11.82 28.68 19.71
N VAL A 48 12.99 28.51 20.32
CA VAL A 48 13.79 27.27 20.25
C VAL A 48 14.16 26.88 21.67
N ARG A 49 13.92 25.62 22.03
CA ARG A 49 14.26 25.07 23.35
C ARG A 49 15.20 23.89 23.19
N GLU A 50 16.16 23.76 24.09
CA GLU A 50 16.99 22.56 24.18
C GLU A 50 16.36 21.59 25.18
N ILE A 51 16.05 20.38 24.74
CA ILE A 51 15.40 19.34 25.55
C ILE A 51 16.06 17.98 25.30
N SER A 52 15.77 16.99 26.15
CA SER A 52 16.27 15.62 25.99
C SER A 52 15.14 14.65 25.62
N LYS A 53 15.32 13.90 24.52
CA LYS A 53 14.33 12.96 23.94
C LYS A 53 15.00 11.69 23.41
N ARG A 54 14.25 10.58 23.31
CA ARG A 54 14.71 9.39 22.57
C ARG A 54 14.59 9.67 21.06
N ILE A 55 15.63 9.37 20.29
CA ILE A 55 15.69 9.68 18.84
C ILE A 55 15.72 8.42 17.94
N ALA A 56 15.71 7.25 18.56
CA ALA A 56 15.70 5.94 17.94
C ALA A 56 14.91 4.98 18.85
N LEU A 57 14.34 3.91 18.31
CA LEU A 57 13.56 2.94 19.11
C LEU A 57 14.46 2.02 19.93
N GLU A 58 15.67 1.81 19.42
CA GLU A 58 16.77 1.06 20.02
C GLU A 58 17.54 1.82 21.10
N ASP A 59 17.40 3.15 21.19
CA ASP A 59 18.01 4.00 22.22
C ASP A 59 17.24 3.86 23.53
N ASP A 60 17.88 3.40 24.61
CA ASP A 60 17.32 3.49 25.97
C ASP A 60 17.56 4.90 26.56
N GLU A 61 18.67 5.54 26.19
CA GLU A 61 19.03 6.88 26.63
C GLU A 61 18.32 8.00 25.84
N ARG A 62 18.21 9.18 26.48
CA ARG A 62 17.68 10.39 25.84
C ARG A 62 18.84 11.28 25.39
N ARG A 63 18.77 11.77 24.15
CA ARG A 63 19.79 12.64 23.54
C ARG A 63 19.31 14.10 23.49
N PRO A 64 20.23 15.09 23.53
CA PRO A 64 19.87 16.49 23.37
C PRO A 64 19.34 16.76 21.95
N VAL A 65 18.23 17.50 21.89
CA VAL A 65 17.57 17.94 20.66
C VAL A 65 17.07 19.38 20.82
N LEU A 66 16.99 20.11 19.71
CA LEU A 66 16.32 21.39 19.65
C LEU A 66 14.84 21.17 19.32
N GLU A 67 13.95 21.49 20.27
CA GLU A 67 12.52 21.70 20.00
C GLU A 67 12.35 23.07 19.33
N ILE A 68 11.75 23.06 18.14
CA ILE A 68 11.57 24.24 17.30
C ILE A 68 10.09 24.55 17.25
N VAL A 69 9.74 25.74 17.75
CA VAL A 69 8.38 26.27 17.78
C VAL A 69 8.22 27.25 16.61
N PRO A 70 7.45 26.93 15.56
CA PRO A 70 7.15 27.86 14.48
C PRO A 70 6.05 28.85 14.88
N ARG A 71 5.99 30.00 14.21
CA ARG A 71 4.92 30.99 14.39
C ARG A 71 3.57 30.48 13.88
N HIS A 72 3.56 29.74 12.78
CA HIS A 72 2.37 29.09 12.25
C HIS A 72 2.63 27.65 11.82
N TYR A 73 1.59 26.81 11.86
CA TYR A 73 1.63 25.43 11.36
C TYR A 73 2.12 25.30 9.91
N ARG A 74 1.79 26.28 9.04
CA ARG A 74 2.25 26.32 7.64
C ARG A 74 3.77 26.48 7.50
N ASP A 75 4.45 27.00 8.52
CA ASP A 75 5.88 27.33 8.46
C ASP A 75 6.76 26.10 8.68
N ILE A 76 6.27 25.06 9.39
CA ILE A 76 7.00 23.82 9.74
C ILE A 76 7.77 23.26 8.54
N ARG A 77 7.08 23.06 7.41
CA ARG A 77 7.66 22.37 6.25
C ARG A 77 8.77 23.17 5.59
N ASN A 78 8.60 24.50 5.52
CA ASN A 78 9.61 25.39 4.96
C ASN A 78 10.84 25.48 5.87
N LEU A 79 10.63 25.67 7.18
CA LEU A 79 11.70 25.66 8.18
C LEU A 79 12.45 24.34 8.16
N ALA A 80 11.75 23.20 8.19
CA ALA A 80 12.39 21.89 8.10
C ALA A 80 13.26 21.73 6.85
N HIS A 81 12.81 22.18 5.66
CA HIS A 81 13.64 22.17 4.45
C HIS A 81 14.88 23.08 4.54
N ILE A 82 14.76 24.26 5.16
CA ILE A 82 15.91 25.17 5.39
C ILE A 82 16.93 24.50 6.32
N LEU A 83 16.46 23.89 7.41
CA LEU A 83 17.34 23.25 8.40
C LEU A 83 18.01 21.98 7.86
N ASP A 84 17.27 21.14 7.17
CA ASP A 84 17.75 19.98 6.42
C ASP A 84 18.85 20.37 5.42
N SER A 85 18.63 21.42 4.63
CA SER A 85 19.64 21.98 3.71
C SER A 85 20.85 22.59 4.43
N ASN A 86 20.68 23.18 5.62
CA ASN A 86 21.77 23.79 6.38
C ASN A 86 22.75 22.76 6.96
N GLY A 87 22.32 21.51 7.15
CA GLY A 87 23.14 20.38 7.59
C GLY A 87 23.47 19.41 6.45
N GLY A 88 23.59 19.92 5.22
CA GLY A 88 23.99 19.11 4.05
C GLY A 88 23.05 17.96 3.69
N TYR A 89 21.82 17.93 4.21
CA TYR A 89 20.88 16.79 4.17
C TYR A 89 21.34 15.52 4.90
N VAL A 90 22.39 15.61 5.72
CA VAL A 90 23.03 14.47 6.42
C VAL A 90 23.22 14.74 7.90
N ASP A 91 23.79 15.89 8.26
CA ASP A 91 24.25 16.20 9.63
C ASP A 91 23.10 16.53 10.58
N HIS A 92 22.00 17.09 10.04
CA HIS A 92 20.79 17.42 10.79
C HIS A 92 19.73 16.32 10.65
N ARG A 93 19.47 15.58 11.74
CA ARG A 93 18.35 14.64 11.81
C ARG A 93 17.09 15.38 12.29
N LEU A 94 16.05 15.40 11.46
CA LEU A 94 14.79 16.07 11.74
C LEU A 94 13.66 15.08 12.07
N PHE A 95 12.85 15.44 13.06
CA PHE A 95 11.79 14.58 13.60
C PHE A 95 10.45 15.32 13.76
N ASN A 96 9.36 14.56 13.72
CA ASN A 96 7.97 15.01 13.89
C ASN A 96 7.48 16.10 12.90
N VAL A 97 8.24 16.34 11.81
CA VAL A 97 7.98 17.39 10.80
C VAL A 97 6.68 17.20 10.03
N ASP A 98 6.33 15.96 9.69
CA ASP A 98 5.22 15.63 8.77
C ASP A 98 4.17 14.71 9.41
N LEU A 99 4.15 14.63 10.75
CA LEU A 99 3.08 13.95 11.48
C LEU A 99 1.80 14.80 11.43
N ARG A 100 0.65 14.12 11.37
CA ARG A 100 -0.65 14.80 11.33
C ARG A 100 -0.91 15.49 12.67
N PHE A 101 -1.26 16.77 12.62
CA PHE A 101 -1.49 17.55 13.84
C PHE A 101 -2.75 17.09 14.61
N SER A 102 -3.77 16.59 13.91
CA SER A 102 -4.95 15.94 14.50
C SER A 102 -4.55 14.69 15.30
N GLN A 103 -3.77 13.81 14.67
CA GLN A 103 -3.24 12.58 15.28
C GLN A 103 -2.37 12.90 16.51
N ARG A 104 -1.45 13.86 16.40
CA ARG A 104 -0.61 14.32 17.51
C ARG A 104 -1.42 14.85 18.68
N TYR A 105 -2.36 15.76 18.42
CA TYR A 105 -3.25 16.30 19.46
C TYR A 105 -4.06 15.19 20.14
N ALA A 106 -4.50 14.18 19.37
CA ALA A 106 -5.22 13.04 19.90
C ALA A 106 -4.36 12.25 20.91
N ILE A 107 -3.13 11.90 20.54
CA ILE A 107 -2.18 11.21 21.43
C ILE A 107 -1.77 12.09 22.63
N GLU A 108 -1.49 13.38 22.40
CA GLU A 108 -1.06 14.35 23.43
C GLU A 108 -2.14 14.60 24.50
N HIS A 109 -3.41 14.28 24.23
CA HIS A 109 -4.54 14.42 25.15
C HIS A 109 -5.23 13.09 25.53
N ASP A 110 -4.66 11.95 25.14
CA ASP A 110 -5.22 10.61 25.36
C ASP A 110 -6.69 10.47 24.89
N ILE A 111 -6.97 11.00 23.70
CA ILE A 111 -8.27 10.90 23.02
C ILE A 111 -8.12 10.21 21.66
N PHE A 112 -9.20 9.60 21.18
CA PHE A 112 -9.22 8.90 19.91
C PHE A 112 -10.56 9.11 19.17
N PRO A 113 -10.57 9.12 17.83
CA PRO A 113 -11.80 9.23 17.05
C PRO A 113 -12.73 8.06 17.34
N MET A 114 -14.05 8.31 17.33
CA MET A 114 -15.08 7.29 17.57
C MET A 114 -15.05 6.65 18.97
N GLY A 115 -14.44 7.32 19.95
CA GLY A 115 -14.57 7.03 21.38
C GLY A 115 -15.57 7.93 22.08
N LEU A 116 -16.13 7.46 23.20
CA LEU A 116 -16.87 8.31 24.13
C LEU A 116 -15.87 9.19 24.91
N LEU A 117 -16.02 10.50 24.77
CA LEU A 117 -15.12 11.50 25.36
C LEU A 117 -15.92 12.52 26.18
N HIS A 118 -15.41 12.87 27.35
CA HIS A 118 -15.86 14.00 28.14
C HIS A 118 -14.88 15.17 27.98
N TYR A 119 -15.43 16.37 27.83
CA TYR A 119 -14.66 17.62 27.77
C TYR A 119 -15.30 18.68 28.66
N ALA A 120 -14.56 19.14 29.66
CA ALA A 120 -14.97 20.23 30.55
C ALA A 120 -13.75 21.10 30.89
N ASN A 121 -13.95 22.41 30.99
CA ASN A 121 -12.93 23.38 31.43
C ASN A 121 -11.58 23.30 30.69
N GLY A 122 -11.58 22.85 29.43
CA GLY A 122 -10.35 22.69 28.64
C GLY A 122 -9.55 21.42 28.94
N VAL A 123 -10.14 20.45 29.63
CA VAL A 123 -9.57 19.14 29.97
C VAL A 123 -10.34 18.05 29.23
N TRP A 124 -9.62 17.07 28.70
CA TRP A 124 -10.16 15.87 28.07
C TRP A 124 -10.15 14.69 29.05
N ARG A 125 -11.14 13.81 28.93
CA ARG A 125 -11.16 12.48 29.54
C ARG A 125 -11.81 11.51 28.56
N ALA A 126 -11.17 10.38 28.27
CA ALA A 126 -11.85 9.26 27.63
C ALA A 126 -12.73 8.55 28.66
N GLU A 127 -14.00 8.30 28.33
CA GLU A 127 -14.91 7.48 29.14
C GLU A 127 -14.86 6.00 28.75
N GLU A 128 -14.08 5.67 27.70
CA GLU A 128 -13.89 4.33 27.15
C GLU A 128 -12.41 4.01 27.04
N GLU A 129 -12.06 2.73 27.17
CA GLU A 129 -10.73 2.26 26.81
C GLU A 129 -10.49 2.36 25.29
N HIS A 130 -9.31 2.88 24.90
CA HIS A 130 -8.90 3.00 23.50
C HIS A 130 -8.96 1.66 22.76
N PHE A 131 -8.56 0.59 23.46
CA PHE A 131 -8.51 -0.79 22.95
C PHE A 131 -9.70 -1.66 23.42
N ALA A 132 -10.82 -1.07 23.85
CA ALA A 132 -12.05 -1.82 24.11
C ALA A 132 -12.45 -2.71 22.91
N LEU A 133 -12.77 -3.97 23.15
CA LEU A 133 -13.22 -4.91 22.09
C LEU A 133 -14.63 -4.52 21.61
N ASP A 134 -15.52 -4.23 22.54
CA ASP A 134 -16.88 -3.81 22.26
C ASP A 134 -17.14 -2.40 22.74
N TYR A 135 -17.79 -1.65 21.87
CA TYR A 135 -18.15 -0.25 22.05
C TYR A 135 -19.31 0.05 21.08
N PRO A 136 -20.28 0.90 21.47
CA PRO A 136 -21.37 1.30 20.60
C PRO A 136 -20.86 2.21 19.47
N LEU A 137 -21.52 2.17 18.32
CA LEU A 137 -21.32 3.18 17.28
C LEU A 137 -22.29 4.35 17.53
N PRO A 138 -21.84 5.62 17.42
CA PRO A 138 -22.75 6.76 17.55
C PRO A 138 -23.82 6.72 16.44
N ALA A 139 -25.05 7.09 16.78
CA ALA A 139 -26.20 7.11 15.89
C ALA A 139 -26.18 8.33 14.93
N LEU A 140 -25.08 8.45 14.16
CA LEU A 140 -24.83 9.55 13.24
C LEU A 140 -25.90 9.62 12.14
N ARG A 141 -26.43 10.82 11.88
CA ARG A 141 -27.30 11.05 10.73
C ARG A 141 -26.50 10.93 9.45
N LYS A 142 -26.94 10.08 8.51
CA LYS A 142 -26.28 9.86 7.21
C LYS A 142 -27.21 10.35 6.09
N SER A 143 -26.66 11.06 5.11
CA SER A 143 -27.35 11.38 3.86
C SER A 143 -26.49 11.05 2.65
N LEU A 144 -27.10 10.58 1.56
CA LEU A 144 -26.46 10.34 0.26
C LEU A 144 -26.73 11.52 -0.68
N LEU A 145 -25.66 12.07 -1.28
CA LEU A 145 -25.71 13.07 -2.34
C LEU A 145 -25.31 12.45 -3.67
N ASP A 146 -26.24 12.45 -4.63
CA ASP A 146 -26.07 12.02 -6.01
C ASP A 146 -26.22 13.20 -6.97
N LEU A 147 -25.56 13.16 -8.14
CA LEU A 147 -25.74 14.15 -9.21
C LEU A 147 -26.25 13.49 -10.49
N HIS A 148 -27.21 14.14 -11.15
CA HIS A 148 -27.70 13.79 -12.47
C HIS A 148 -27.04 14.69 -13.51
N VAL A 149 -26.19 14.10 -14.36
CA VAL A 149 -25.40 14.82 -15.38
C VAL A 149 -25.62 14.23 -16.76
N ASP A 150 -25.64 15.10 -17.77
CA ASP A 150 -25.81 14.76 -19.18
C ASP A 150 -24.54 14.12 -19.75
N ASN A 151 -24.38 12.80 -19.58
CA ASN A 151 -23.16 12.05 -19.87
C ASN A 151 -23.28 11.15 -21.14
N PRO A 152 -23.45 11.70 -22.36
CA PRO A 152 -23.72 10.92 -23.57
C PRO A 152 -22.58 9.96 -23.98
N ALA A 153 -21.41 10.07 -23.37
CA ALA A 153 -20.29 9.14 -23.53
C ALA A 153 -20.31 7.96 -22.53
N GLY A 154 -21.36 7.84 -21.70
CA GLY A 154 -21.50 6.83 -20.64
C GLY A 154 -20.70 7.12 -19.36
N ILE A 155 -19.61 7.90 -19.46
CA ILE A 155 -18.78 8.32 -18.32
C ILE A 155 -18.92 9.84 -18.13
N PRO A 156 -19.27 10.34 -16.92
CA PRO A 156 -19.33 11.78 -16.62
C PRO A 156 -18.01 12.53 -16.83
N ARG A 157 -18.09 13.75 -17.36
CA ARG A 157 -16.93 14.64 -17.63
C ARG A 157 -17.20 16.05 -17.12
N MET A 158 -16.12 16.82 -16.89
CA MET A 158 -16.20 18.16 -16.29
C MET A 158 -16.98 19.20 -17.14
N GLN A 159 -17.05 18.97 -18.45
CA GLN A 159 -17.81 19.80 -19.39
C GLN A 159 -19.28 19.40 -19.56
N ASP A 160 -19.68 18.23 -19.04
CA ASP A 160 -21.05 17.73 -19.17
C ASP A 160 -21.99 18.58 -18.31
N ARG A 161 -23.27 18.70 -18.71
CA ARG A 161 -24.24 19.60 -18.06
C ARG A 161 -24.86 18.96 -16.82
N LEU A 162 -24.94 19.71 -15.72
CA LEU A 162 -25.74 19.32 -14.55
C LEU A 162 -27.22 19.44 -14.88
N LEU A 163 -27.96 18.35 -14.76
CA LEU A 163 -29.40 18.27 -15.01
C LEU A 163 -30.21 18.41 -13.72
N GLY A 164 -29.70 17.83 -12.63
CA GLY A 164 -30.31 17.86 -11.31
C GLY A 164 -29.38 17.22 -10.27
N ALA A 165 -29.83 17.17 -9.02
CA ALA A 165 -29.14 16.48 -7.94
C ALA A 165 -30.15 15.89 -6.95
N ARG A 166 -29.74 14.88 -6.19
CA ARG A 166 -30.59 14.25 -5.17
C ARG A 166 -29.88 14.19 -3.83
N VAL A 167 -30.61 14.50 -2.76
CA VAL A 167 -30.15 14.30 -1.37
C VAL A 167 -31.16 13.38 -0.66
N ASP A 168 -30.81 12.11 -0.54
CA ASP A 168 -31.68 10.99 -0.16
C ASP A 168 -32.94 10.88 -1.04
N ASP A 169 -34.06 11.42 -0.55
CA ASP A 169 -35.41 11.45 -1.11
C ASP A 169 -35.77 12.79 -1.78
N VAL A 170 -34.93 13.82 -1.60
CA VAL A 170 -35.17 15.17 -2.12
C VAL A 170 -34.46 15.34 -3.45
N GLU A 171 -35.23 15.36 -4.54
CA GLU A 171 -34.77 15.78 -5.87
C GLU A 171 -34.65 17.31 -5.96
N ILE A 172 -33.66 17.78 -6.72
CA ILE A 172 -33.27 19.18 -6.86
C ILE A 172 -33.04 19.48 -8.34
N ASP A 173 -34.03 20.11 -8.97
CA ASP A 173 -34.03 20.48 -10.38
C ASP A 173 -33.95 22.00 -10.58
N GLY A 174 -33.57 22.43 -11.78
CA GLY A 174 -33.55 23.84 -12.16
C GLY A 174 -32.41 24.17 -13.13
N ASP A 175 -31.99 25.43 -13.15
CA ASP A 175 -30.69 25.77 -13.74
C ASP A 175 -29.54 25.38 -12.79
N VAL A 176 -28.31 25.41 -13.31
CA VAL A 176 -27.11 24.98 -12.56
C VAL A 176 -26.94 25.78 -11.26
N GLU A 177 -27.23 27.09 -11.26
CA GLU A 177 -27.12 27.93 -10.07
C GLU A 177 -28.16 27.55 -9.00
N THR A 178 -29.41 27.31 -9.42
CA THR A 178 -30.51 26.85 -8.56
C THR A 178 -30.19 25.48 -7.96
N ILE A 179 -29.67 24.54 -8.75
CA ILE A 179 -29.28 23.21 -8.26
C ILE A 179 -28.15 23.32 -7.22
N LEU A 180 -27.10 24.10 -7.48
CA LEU A 180 -26.00 24.29 -6.52
C LEU A 180 -26.47 24.91 -5.20
N LYS A 181 -27.36 25.92 -5.27
CA LYS A 181 -27.98 26.54 -4.08
C LYS A 181 -28.94 25.57 -3.35
N GLY A 182 -29.68 24.76 -4.10
CA GLY A 182 -30.59 23.74 -3.57
C GLY A 182 -29.83 22.67 -2.79
N ILE A 183 -28.72 22.14 -3.33
CA ILE A 183 -27.87 21.16 -2.63
C ILE A 183 -27.40 21.74 -1.28
N ASP A 184 -26.91 22.99 -1.27
CA ASP A 184 -26.48 23.66 -0.04
C ASP A 184 -27.62 23.78 0.98
N ALA A 185 -28.78 24.24 0.53
CA ALA A 185 -29.96 24.43 1.36
C ALA A 185 -30.47 23.11 1.97
N VAL A 186 -30.54 22.03 1.18
CA VAL A 186 -31.03 20.72 1.63
C VAL A 186 -30.03 20.03 2.56
N VAL A 187 -28.73 20.06 2.25
CA VAL A 187 -27.68 19.53 3.16
C VAL A 187 -27.65 20.33 4.47
N ARG A 188 -27.92 21.64 4.42
CA ARG A 188 -28.00 22.48 5.61
C ARG A 188 -29.26 22.22 6.45
N SER A 189 -30.42 21.98 5.82
CA SER A 189 -31.67 21.71 6.56
C SER A 189 -31.72 20.32 7.18
N LYS A 190 -31.22 19.29 6.48
CA LYS A 190 -31.10 17.92 7.01
C LYS A 190 -30.02 17.77 8.09
N ASP A 191 -29.01 18.65 8.08
CA ASP A 191 -27.84 18.64 8.96
C ASP A 191 -27.25 17.23 9.21
N PRO A 192 -26.82 16.49 8.16
CA PRO A 192 -26.28 15.15 8.30
C PRO A 192 -24.88 15.18 8.92
N ASP A 193 -24.59 14.23 9.79
CA ASP A 193 -23.25 14.05 10.38
C ASP A 193 -22.29 13.40 9.38
N VAL A 194 -22.82 12.53 8.50
CA VAL A 194 -22.11 11.90 7.39
C VAL A 194 -22.78 12.28 6.08
N LEU A 195 -22.04 12.95 5.19
CA LEU A 195 -22.44 13.10 3.79
C LEU A 195 -21.74 12.00 2.98
N MET A 196 -22.54 11.14 2.35
CA MET A 196 -22.12 10.04 1.52
C MET A 196 -22.29 10.38 0.05
N THR A 197 -21.48 9.79 -0.82
CA THR A 197 -21.47 10.06 -2.27
C THR A 197 -20.94 8.84 -3.02
N ASP A 198 -21.22 8.71 -4.31
CA ASP A 198 -20.53 7.78 -5.20
C ASP A 198 -19.55 8.52 -6.12
N GLY A 199 -18.25 8.22 -6.03
CA GLY A 199 -17.23 8.94 -6.79
C GLY A 199 -17.07 10.39 -6.33
N GLY A 200 -17.42 10.68 -5.06
CA GLY A 200 -17.29 11.96 -4.37
C GLY A 200 -15.98 12.67 -4.65
N ASP A 201 -14.86 12.05 -4.30
CA ASP A 201 -13.53 12.67 -4.50
C ASP A 201 -13.10 12.68 -5.98
N ALA A 202 -13.57 11.69 -6.76
CA ALA A 202 -13.13 11.46 -8.14
C ALA A 202 -13.78 12.40 -9.16
N PHE A 203 -15.07 12.69 -8.99
CA PHE A 203 -15.87 13.47 -9.92
C PHE A 203 -16.79 14.48 -9.22
N LEU A 204 -17.68 14.03 -8.32
CA LEU A 204 -18.81 14.82 -7.82
C LEU A 204 -18.36 16.12 -7.11
N MET A 205 -17.47 16.02 -6.12
CA MET A 205 -16.98 17.18 -5.39
C MET A 205 -16.08 18.11 -6.24
N PRO A 206 -15.16 17.63 -7.10
CA PRO A 206 -14.48 18.49 -8.07
C PRO A 206 -15.44 19.18 -9.03
N TYR A 207 -16.48 18.49 -9.49
CA TYR A 207 -17.47 19.01 -10.42
C TYR A 207 -18.30 20.14 -9.80
N LEU A 208 -18.84 19.93 -8.59
CA LEU A 208 -19.53 20.97 -7.82
C LEU A 208 -18.61 22.18 -7.57
N ALA A 209 -17.37 21.94 -7.15
CA ALA A 209 -16.39 23.02 -6.92
C ALA A 209 -16.11 23.84 -8.18
N ALA A 210 -15.99 23.19 -9.35
CA ALA A 210 -15.78 23.86 -10.62
C ALA A 210 -17.00 24.69 -11.02
N LYS A 211 -18.21 24.12 -11.00
CA LYS A 211 -19.45 24.82 -11.39
C LYS A 211 -19.80 25.97 -10.44
N ALA A 212 -19.61 25.78 -9.13
CA ALA A 212 -19.73 26.84 -8.15
C ALA A 212 -18.75 27.99 -8.41
N SER A 213 -17.49 27.68 -8.74
CA SER A 213 -16.48 28.70 -9.09
C SER A 213 -16.73 29.38 -10.44
N GLU A 214 -17.27 28.68 -11.43
CA GLU A 214 -17.64 29.24 -12.75
C GLU A 214 -18.78 30.26 -12.63
N LEU A 215 -19.76 29.99 -11.76
CA LEU A 215 -20.96 30.82 -11.57
C LEU A 215 -20.85 31.82 -10.39
N GLY A 216 -19.74 31.80 -9.64
CA GLY A 216 -19.58 32.63 -8.44
C GLY A 216 -20.46 32.23 -7.24
N VAL A 217 -21.07 31.04 -7.28
CA VAL A 217 -21.94 30.52 -6.21
C VAL A 217 -21.09 30.06 -5.03
N LYS A 218 -21.36 30.59 -3.84
CA LYS A 218 -20.67 30.18 -2.61
C LYS A 218 -21.39 29.00 -1.96
N MET A 219 -20.90 27.79 -2.21
CA MET A 219 -21.34 26.58 -1.52
C MET A 219 -20.58 26.35 -0.19
N GLN A 220 -21.25 25.72 0.78
CA GLN A 220 -20.74 25.29 2.06
C GLN A 220 -21.53 24.05 2.56
N LEU A 221 -21.03 22.87 2.19
CA LEU A 221 -21.58 21.58 2.63
C LEU A 221 -21.13 21.23 4.06
N GLY A 222 -19.96 21.70 4.49
CA GLY A 222 -19.46 21.60 5.86
C GLY A 222 -20.18 22.52 6.86
N ARG A 223 -20.11 22.19 8.15
CA ARG A 223 -20.60 23.07 9.23
C ARG A 223 -19.69 24.29 9.42
N ASP A 224 -18.37 24.12 9.24
CA ASP A 224 -17.38 25.20 9.09
C ASP A 224 -17.10 25.46 7.59
N PRO A 225 -16.64 26.68 7.19
CA PRO A 225 -16.35 26.99 5.79
C PRO A 225 -15.40 26.01 5.10
N ASP A 226 -15.87 25.45 4.00
CA ASP A 226 -15.20 24.41 3.24
C ASP A 226 -13.92 24.89 2.55
N ARG A 227 -13.05 23.92 2.27
CA ARG A 227 -11.95 24.08 1.33
C ARG A 227 -12.10 23.01 0.26
N PHE A 228 -12.68 23.40 -0.87
CA PHE A 228 -12.91 22.54 -2.05
C PHE A 228 -11.63 21.96 -2.69
N VAL A 229 -10.44 22.09 -2.08
CA VAL A 229 -9.32 21.17 -2.28
C VAL A 229 -8.61 21.00 -0.94
N GLY A 230 -8.77 19.85 -0.28
CA GLY A 230 -8.02 19.51 0.95
C GLY A 230 -6.61 19.00 0.65
N VAL A 231 -6.50 18.11 -0.34
CA VAL A 231 -5.23 17.57 -0.86
C VAL A 231 -5.32 17.47 -2.39
N LYS A 232 -4.26 17.86 -3.11
CA LYS A 232 -4.20 17.76 -4.58
C LYS A 232 -4.18 16.30 -5.06
N ALA A 233 -4.84 16.04 -6.18
CA ALA A 233 -4.76 14.77 -6.89
C ALA A 233 -3.31 14.45 -7.33
N LYS A 234 -3.02 13.17 -7.53
CA LYS A 234 -1.70 12.69 -8.02
C LYS A 234 -1.83 11.36 -8.76
N SER A 235 -0.95 11.14 -9.73
CA SER A 235 -0.76 9.82 -10.34
C SER A 235 0.51 9.16 -9.82
N TYR A 236 0.53 7.84 -9.70
CA TYR A 236 1.72 7.06 -9.36
C TYR A 236 1.75 5.73 -10.10
N PHE A 237 2.94 5.22 -10.36
CA PHE A 237 3.14 3.93 -11.00
C PHE A 237 3.19 2.81 -9.95
N THR A 238 2.44 1.73 -10.17
CA THR A 238 2.47 0.53 -9.33
C THR A 238 2.06 -0.69 -10.15
N TYR A 239 2.74 -1.83 -9.99
CA TYR A 239 2.45 -3.10 -10.69
C TYR A 239 2.21 -2.96 -12.21
N GLY A 240 3.06 -2.19 -12.91
CA GLY A 240 2.93 -1.98 -14.36
C GLY A 240 1.86 -0.97 -14.79
N LYS A 241 1.06 -0.43 -13.86
CA LYS A 241 -0.06 0.48 -14.14
C LYS A 241 0.17 1.86 -13.55
N ILE A 242 -0.29 2.90 -14.25
CA ILE A 242 -0.43 4.26 -13.68
C ILE A 242 -1.78 4.33 -12.98
N VAL A 243 -1.77 4.54 -11.66
CA VAL A 243 -2.96 4.73 -10.85
C VAL A 243 -3.14 6.21 -10.57
N TYR A 244 -4.29 6.76 -10.95
CA TYR A 244 -4.71 8.10 -10.56
C TYR A 244 -5.36 8.04 -9.17
N LYS A 245 -4.88 8.87 -8.25
CA LYS A 245 -5.52 9.13 -6.96
C LYS A 245 -6.15 10.51 -6.97
N PRO A 246 -7.47 10.63 -6.77
CA PRO A 246 -8.16 11.91 -6.77
C PRO A 246 -7.73 12.81 -5.61
N GLY A 247 -8.13 14.08 -5.70
CA GLY A 247 -7.97 15.03 -4.61
C GLY A 247 -8.89 14.69 -3.44
N GLN A 248 -8.49 15.03 -2.22
CA GLN A 248 -9.29 14.73 -1.03
C GLN A 248 -10.19 15.92 -0.69
N TYR A 249 -11.51 15.70 -0.70
CA TYR A 249 -12.51 16.69 -0.34
C TYR A 249 -12.97 16.41 1.09
N ILE A 250 -12.45 17.19 2.05
CA ILE A 250 -12.69 17.01 3.48
C ILE A 250 -13.67 18.08 3.94
N LEU A 251 -14.86 17.66 4.38
CA LEU A 251 -15.84 18.55 4.99
C LEU A 251 -15.45 18.82 6.45
N ARG A 252 -15.79 20.01 6.92
CA ARG A 252 -15.43 20.48 8.26
C ARG A 252 -16.65 20.46 9.15
N GLY A 253 -16.60 19.66 10.21
CA GLY A 253 -17.76 19.39 11.07
C GLY A 253 -18.80 18.42 10.50
N ARG A 254 -18.55 17.85 9.33
CA ARG A 254 -19.24 16.66 8.80
C ARG A 254 -18.20 15.65 8.34
N LEU A 255 -18.53 14.37 8.30
CA LEU A 255 -17.72 13.34 7.66
C LEU A 255 -18.15 13.20 6.20
N HIS A 256 -17.24 13.40 5.25
CA HIS A 256 -17.51 13.05 3.84
C HIS A 256 -16.96 11.66 3.53
N LEU A 257 -17.85 10.70 3.22
CA LEU A 257 -17.51 9.30 2.93
C LEU A 257 -18.00 8.90 1.53
N ASP A 258 -17.08 8.92 0.57
CA ASP A 258 -17.32 8.41 -0.77
C ASP A 258 -17.30 6.87 -0.75
N ARG A 259 -18.43 6.23 -1.09
CA ARG A 259 -18.65 4.78 -0.97
C ARG A 259 -17.72 3.95 -1.86
N GLY A 260 -17.18 4.54 -2.92
CA GLY A 260 -16.20 3.89 -3.80
C GLY A 260 -14.84 3.65 -3.13
N HIS A 261 -14.56 4.28 -1.98
CA HIS A 261 -13.32 4.10 -1.25
C HIS A 261 -13.17 2.71 -0.65
N PHE A 262 -12.01 2.09 -0.89
CA PHE A 262 -11.67 0.74 -0.44
C PHE A 262 -12.06 0.43 1.02
N ALA A 263 -11.58 1.22 2.00
CA ALA A 263 -11.86 0.89 3.40
C ALA A 263 -13.36 0.92 3.74
N PHE A 264 -14.12 1.83 3.15
CA PHE A 264 -15.57 1.90 3.34
C PHE A 264 -16.29 0.76 2.58
N ARG A 265 -15.96 0.55 1.30
CA ARG A 265 -16.57 -0.49 0.46
C ARG A 265 -16.39 -1.90 1.02
N GLU A 266 -15.22 -2.20 1.58
CA GLU A 266 -14.88 -3.54 2.08
C GLU A 266 -15.35 -3.79 3.52
N SER A 267 -15.66 -2.76 4.32
CA SER A 267 -15.90 -2.93 5.77
C SER A 267 -16.99 -2.04 6.40
N ASP A 268 -17.68 -1.27 5.57
CA ASP A 268 -18.66 -0.24 5.95
C ASP A 268 -18.12 0.73 7.03
N PHE A 269 -19.01 1.50 7.64
CA PHE A 269 -18.69 2.43 8.71
C PHE A 269 -18.15 1.75 9.97
N ALA A 270 -18.56 0.50 10.26
CA ALA A 270 -18.12 -0.24 11.44
C ALA A 270 -16.61 -0.53 11.41
N GLY A 271 -16.11 -1.07 10.30
CA GLY A 271 -14.67 -1.28 10.10
C GLY A 271 -13.91 0.04 9.98
N LEU A 272 -14.50 1.05 9.32
CA LEU A 272 -13.87 2.37 9.26
C LEU A 272 -13.70 3.03 10.64
N ALA A 273 -14.68 2.88 11.53
CA ALA A 273 -14.63 3.39 12.90
C ALA A 273 -13.58 2.65 13.74
N GLU A 274 -13.53 1.32 13.66
CA GLU A 274 -12.52 0.46 14.30
C GLU A 274 -11.09 0.88 13.89
N LEU A 275 -10.84 1.03 12.59
CA LEU A 275 -9.55 1.48 12.08
C LEU A 275 -9.21 2.91 12.51
N SER A 276 -10.23 3.77 12.67
CA SER A 276 -10.08 5.16 13.13
C SER A 276 -9.70 5.26 14.59
N ARG A 277 -10.33 4.44 15.48
CA ARG A 277 -9.93 4.32 16.89
C ARG A 277 -8.45 3.96 16.98
N LEU A 278 -8.08 2.78 16.48
CA LEU A 278 -6.74 2.21 16.62
C LEU A 278 -5.62 3.11 16.09
N SER A 279 -5.85 3.77 14.95
CA SER A 279 -4.86 4.63 14.29
C SER A 279 -4.86 6.10 14.74
N THR A 280 -5.84 6.53 15.54
CA THR A 280 -6.13 7.94 15.87
C THR A 280 -6.32 8.88 14.65
N LEU A 281 -6.66 8.32 13.47
CA LEU A 281 -6.99 9.07 12.25
C LEU A 281 -8.51 9.16 12.08
N THR A 282 -9.01 10.28 11.55
CA THR A 282 -10.47 10.46 11.42
C THR A 282 -11.08 9.53 10.37
N PRO A 283 -12.36 9.10 10.49
CA PRO A 283 -13.01 8.22 9.50
C PRO A 283 -12.91 8.73 8.07
N GLN A 284 -13.11 10.04 7.86
CA GLN A 284 -13.00 10.65 6.53
C GLN A 284 -11.57 10.68 5.98
N GLU A 285 -10.53 10.78 6.83
CA GLU A 285 -9.16 10.56 6.37
C GLU A 285 -8.95 9.08 6.03
N GLN A 286 -9.40 8.17 6.89
CA GLN A 286 -9.13 6.73 6.78
C GLN A 286 -9.77 6.08 5.56
N ALA A 287 -10.98 6.50 5.17
CA ALA A 287 -11.60 6.05 3.91
C ALA A 287 -10.64 6.24 2.71
N ARG A 288 -9.86 7.32 2.74
CA ARG A 288 -8.96 7.75 1.66
C ARG A 288 -7.53 7.23 1.80
N LEU A 289 -7.22 6.43 2.80
CA LEU A 289 -5.87 5.91 3.08
C LEU A 289 -5.80 4.39 2.86
N THR A 290 -4.58 3.88 2.69
CA THR A 290 -4.37 2.42 2.63
C THR A 290 -4.35 1.85 4.05
N PRO A 291 -4.78 0.59 4.27
CA PRO A 291 -4.68 -0.03 5.60
C PRO A 291 -3.26 0.00 6.19
N GLY A 292 -2.21 -0.17 5.36
CA GLY A 292 -0.82 -0.03 5.80
C GLY A 292 -0.44 1.40 6.25
N THR A 293 -1.13 2.44 5.78
CA THR A 293 -0.98 3.80 6.33
C THR A 293 -1.59 3.91 7.72
N ALA A 294 -2.71 3.23 7.99
CA ALA A 294 -3.28 3.12 9.33
C ALA A 294 -2.34 2.35 10.27
N PHE A 295 -1.76 1.24 9.81
CA PHE A 295 -0.72 0.51 10.55
C PHE A 295 0.50 1.40 10.86
N SER A 296 0.99 2.16 9.88
CA SER A 296 2.08 3.14 10.11
C SER A 296 1.70 4.22 11.12
N ALA A 297 0.43 4.63 11.17
CA ALA A 297 -0.07 5.58 12.16
C ALA A 297 -0.12 4.98 13.56
N MET A 298 -0.53 3.71 13.71
CA MET A 298 -0.48 2.99 15.00
C MET A 298 0.96 2.86 15.52
N GLN A 299 1.94 2.61 14.64
CA GLN A 299 3.36 2.63 15.01
C GLN A 299 3.84 4.04 15.42
N VAL A 300 3.37 5.10 14.77
CA VAL A 300 3.62 6.48 15.21
C VAL A 300 3.04 6.74 16.60
N ASN A 301 1.82 6.26 16.88
CA ASN A 301 1.19 6.38 18.21
C ASN A 301 2.05 5.70 19.27
N GLN A 302 2.41 4.43 19.05
CA GLN A 302 3.27 3.68 19.99
C GLN A 302 4.61 4.38 20.23
N ALA A 303 5.30 4.83 19.17
CA ALA A 303 6.57 5.55 19.31
C ALA A 303 6.41 6.85 20.14
N TYR A 304 5.28 7.55 19.99
CA TYR A 304 4.98 8.75 20.76
C TYR A 304 4.72 8.45 22.25
N HIS A 305 3.95 7.39 22.57
CA HIS A 305 3.77 6.91 23.95
C HIS A 305 5.10 6.44 24.57
N ASP A 306 5.98 5.79 23.78
CA ASP A 306 7.33 5.37 24.19
C ASP A 306 8.32 6.56 24.38
N GLY A 307 7.85 7.80 24.19
CA GLY A 307 8.66 9.03 24.30
C GLY A 307 9.68 9.21 23.17
N CYS A 308 9.56 8.46 22.08
CA CYS A 308 10.47 8.46 20.94
C CYS A 308 10.02 9.42 19.84
N LEU A 309 10.97 10.18 19.32
CA LEU A 309 10.75 11.06 18.17
C LEU A 309 10.71 10.24 16.87
N VAL A 310 9.80 10.60 15.96
CA VAL A 310 9.61 9.93 14.68
C VAL A 310 10.36 10.67 13.59
N VAL A 311 11.31 10.00 12.94
CA VAL A 311 12.14 10.60 11.88
C VAL A 311 11.28 11.08 10.69
N TRP A 312 11.62 12.24 10.13
CA TRP A 312 10.91 12.80 8.98
C TRP A 312 11.16 12.00 7.70
N LYS A 313 12.43 11.78 7.35
CA LYS A 313 12.86 11.03 6.17
C LYS A 313 13.50 9.73 6.60
N LYS A 314 12.99 8.60 6.10
CA LYS A 314 13.67 7.30 6.25
C LYS A 314 14.99 7.35 5.48
N ASN A 315 16.10 7.06 6.17
CA ASN A 315 17.46 7.09 5.61
C ASN A 315 18.16 5.72 5.64
N ARG A 316 17.56 4.69 6.25
CA ARG A 316 18.08 3.31 6.31
C ARG A 316 17.03 2.31 5.78
N PRO A 317 17.00 2.01 4.47
CA PRO A 317 16.08 1.03 3.90
C PRO A 317 16.58 -0.42 4.07
N GLU A 318 17.90 -0.60 4.03
CA GLU A 318 18.63 -1.85 3.87
C GLU A 318 20.11 -1.58 4.25
N ASP A 319 20.79 -2.54 4.89
CA ASP A 319 22.24 -2.54 5.08
C ASP A 319 22.95 -3.33 3.97
N PHE A 320 24.26 -3.13 3.81
CA PHE A 320 25.04 -3.82 2.77
C PHE A 320 25.06 -5.35 2.96
N LYS A 321 24.82 -6.08 1.87
CA LYS A 321 24.88 -7.55 1.80
C LYS A 321 25.93 -8.00 0.79
N ASP A 322 26.60 -9.11 1.07
CA ASP A 322 27.32 -9.86 0.04
C ASP A 322 26.36 -10.60 -0.90
N ALA A 323 26.88 -11.13 -2.01
CA ALA A 323 26.08 -11.79 -3.04
C ALA A 323 25.40 -13.08 -2.55
N GLU A 324 25.98 -13.80 -1.59
CA GLU A 324 25.38 -15.02 -1.06
C GLU A 324 24.17 -14.69 -0.19
N ASN A 325 24.33 -13.73 0.73
CA ASN A 325 23.26 -13.25 1.59
C ASN A 325 22.13 -12.59 0.80
N LEU A 326 22.45 -11.87 -0.28
CA LEU A 326 21.43 -11.34 -1.20
C LEU A 326 20.62 -12.47 -1.87
N LEU A 327 21.26 -13.52 -2.39
CA LEU A 327 20.58 -14.66 -3.03
C LEU A 327 19.82 -15.58 -2.06
N ARG A 328 20.16 -15.55 -0.76
CA ARG A 328 19.41 -16.24 0.30
C ARG A 328 18.25 -15.38 0.83
N GLY A 329 18.46 -14.08 0.98
CA GLY A 329 17.48 -13.10 1.47
C GLY A 329 16.37 -12.80 0.46
N ASP A 330 16.70 -12.62 -0.82
CA ASP A 330 15.75 -12.36 -1.92
C ASP A 330 14.98 -13.62 -2.36
N ARG A 331 14.34 -14.25 -1.38
CA ARG A 331 13.49 -15.43 -1.52
C ARG A 331 12.15 -15.14 -0.85
N GLY A 332 11.07 -15.27 -1.61
CA GLY A 332 9.70 -15.14 -1.11
C GLY A 332 9.27 -16.30 -0.20
N GLY A 333 7.96 -16.38 0.03
CA GLY A 333 7.33 -17.56 0.62
C GLY A 333 7.54 -18.81 -0.25
N PHE A 334 7.50 -19.99 0.39
CA PHE A 334 7.63 -21.26 -0.33
C PHE A 334 6.30 -21.66 -0.98
N THR A 335 6.39 -22.42 -2.07
CA THR A 335 5.25 -23.09 -2.70
C THR A 335 5.72 -24.45 -3.16
N PHE A 336 5.09 -25.51 -2.63
CA PHE A 336 5.24 -26.86 -3.15
C PHE A 336 4.49 -26.94 -4.49
N GLU A 337 4.96 -27.72 -5.46
CA GLU A 337 4.26 -27.82 -6.75
C GLU A 337 3.06 -28.77 -6.61
N PRO A 338 1.85 -28.39 -7.10
CA PRO A 338 0.71 -29.29 -7.03
C PRO A 338 0.83 -30.41 -8.07
N GLU A 339 0.42 -31.61 -7.70
CA GLU A 339 0.04 -32.64 -8.68
C GLU A 339 -1.06 -32.06 -9.60
N VAL A 340 -0.87 -32.08 -10.92
CA VAL A 340 -1.86 -31.54 -11.86
C VAL A 340 -2.93 -32.60 -12.13
N GLY A 341 -4.17 -32.28 -11.80
CA GLY A 341 -5.29 -33.19 -12.02
C GLY A 341 -6.52 -32.86 -11.19
N VAL A 342 -7.41 -33.84 -11.11
CA VAL A 342 -8.57 -33.85 -10.21
C VAL A 342 -8.20 -34.72 -9.02
N HIS A 343 -8.41 -34.20 -7.81
CA HIS A 343 -8.16 -34.92 -6.56
C HIS A 343 -9.40 -34.90 -5.68
N GLU A 344 -9.69 -36.00 -5.00
CA GLU A 344 -10.85 -36.15 -4.14
C GLU A 344 -10.42 -36.26 -2.66
N GLY A 345 -11.31 -35.87 -1.75
CA GLY A 345 -11.16 -36.12 -0.32
C GLY A 345 -10.04 -35.37 0.41
N LEU A 346 -9.35 -34.42 -0.23
CA LEU A 346 -8.25 -33.65 0.37
C LEU A 346 -8.73 -32.76 1.52
N TYR A 347 -7.89 -32.61 2.54
CA TYR A 347 -8.06 -31.63 3.63
C TYR A 347 -7.23 -30.37 3.32
N GLU A 348 -7.77 -29.19 3.60
CA GLU A 348 -7.02 -27.92 3.55
C GLU A 348 -6.80 -27.38 4.97
N LEU A 349 -5.55 -27.26 5.38
CA LEU A 349 -5.17 -26.58 6.62
C LEU A 349 -4.57 -25.20 6.30
N ASP A 350 -4.94 -24.16 7.05
CA ASP A 350 -4.50 -22.77 6.82
C ASP A 350 -4.08 -22.05 8.11
N PHE A 351 -2.95 -21.34 8.08
CA PHE A 351 -2.46 -20.58 9.23
C PHE A 351 -3.16 -19.22 9.35
N SER A 352 -3.91 -19.04 10.44
CA SER A 352 -4.68 -17.81 10.67
C SER A 352 -3.78 -16.58 10.85
N SER A 353 -3.62 -15.80 9.76
CA SER A 353 -2.75 -14.62 9.68
C SER A 353 -1.27 -14.95 9.89
N LEU A 354 -0.70 -15.84 9.07
CA LEU A 354 0.67 -16.34 9.21
C LEU A 354 1.71 -15.23 9.40
N TYR A 355 1.91 -14.33 8.42
CA TYR A 355 2.98 -13.34 8.48
C TYR A 355 2.91 -12.38 9.70
N PRO A 356 1.74 -11.81 10.08
CA PRO A 356 1.61 -11.09 11.34
C PRO A 356 1.94 -11.93 12.58
N SER A 357 1.54 -13.20 12.59
CA SER A 357 1.79 -14.08 13.73
C SER A 357 3.28 -14.46 13.82
N ILE A 358 3.97 -14.62 12.69
CA ILE A 358 5.45 -14.72 12.61
C ILE A 358 6.12 -13.46 13.18
N MET A 359 5.69 -12.26 12.74
CA MET A 359 6.25 -10.99 13.23
C MET A 359 6.12 -10.84 14.75
N VAL A 360 4.97 -11.19 15.32
CA VAL A 360 4.73 -11.16 16.77
C VAL A 360 5.52 -12.26 17.50
N LYS A 361 5.47 -13.50 17.02
CA LYS A 361 6.09 -14.66 17.67
C LYS A 361 7.62 -14.55 17.74
N TYR A 362 8.25 -14.22 16.63
CA TYR A 362 9.71 -14.13 16.52
C TYR A 362 10.22 -12.71 16.76
N ASN A 363 9.36 -11.78 17.17
CA ASN A 363 9.73 -10.42 17.53
C ASN A 363 10.42 -9.64 16.39
N ILE A 364 9.91 -9.76 15.15
CA ILE A 364 10.52 -9.16 13.97
C ILE A 364 10.11 -7.69 13.84
N SER A 365 11.08 -6.79 14.00
CA SER A 365 10.94 -5.33 13.91
C SER A 365 12.29 -4.71 13.54
N ALA A 366 12.31 -3.50 12.98
CA ALA A 366 13.53 -2.87 12.46
C ALA A 366 14.61 -2.62 13.55
N GLU A 367 14.19 -2.41 14.80
CA GLU A 367 15.04 -2.16 15.97
C GLU A 367 15.36 -3.43 16.80
N THR A 368 14.72 -4.56 16.49
CA THR A 368 15.01 -5.86 17.12
C THR A 368 15.91 -6.73 16.26
N LEU A 369 15.96 -6.47 14.95
CA LEU A 369 16.91 -7.06 14.01
C LEU A 369 18.33 -6.55 14.27
N ASP A 370 19.29 -7.48 14.36
CA ASP A 370 20.72 -7.24 14.53
C ASP A 370 21.04 -6.23 15.64
N CYS A 371 20.33 -6.36 16.76
CA CYS A 371 20.38 -5.42 17.87
C CYS A 371 21.71 -5.51 18.65
N SER A 372 22.25 -4.36 19.01
CA SER A 372 23.52 -4.24 19.76
C SER A 372 23.54 -4.96 21.11
N CYS A 373 22.39 -5.27 21.70
CA CYS A 373 22.33 -5.97 22.98
C CYS A 373 22.48 -7.49 22.86
N CYS A 374 22.04 -8.12 21.76
CA CYS A 374 21.96 -9.59 21.65
C CYS A 374 22.97 -10.18 20.66
N THR A 375 24.22 -9.74 20.70
CA THR A 375 25.27 -10.11 19.71
C THR A 375 25.69 -11.58 19.75
N THR A 376 25.40 -12.30 20.83
CA THR A 376 25.77 -13.72 21.01
C THR A 376 24.59 -14.63 21.41
N ASP A 377 23.51 -14.05 21.92
CA ASP A 377 22.29 -14.71 22.44
C ASP A 377 21.00 -14.26 21.72
N GLY A 378 21.14 -13.58 20.58
CA GLY A 378 20.03 -13.27 19.68
C GLY A 378 19.46 -14.53 19.03
N LEU A 379 18.16 -14.53 18.76
CA LEU A 379 17.50 -15.65 18.07
C LEU A 379 17.88 -15.63 16.58
N PRO A 380 18.60 -16.64 16.05
CA PRO A 380 19.02 -16.64 14.66
C PRO A 380 17.83 -16.79 13.70
N VAL A 381 17.86 -16.07 12.58
CA VAL A 381 16.86 -16.21 11.51
C VAL A 381 17.23 -17.42 10.64
N PRO A 382 16.29 -18.33 10.31
CA PRO A 382 16.57 -19.47 9.43
C PRO A 382 17.20 -19.04 8.10
N GLU A 383 18.17 -19.81 7.59
CA GLU A 383 18.86 -19.61 6.30
C GLU A 383 19.64 -18.28 6.13
N LEU A 384 19.56 -17.33 7.08
CA LEU A 384 20.07 -15.96 6.97
C LEU A 384 21.04 -15.63 8.11
N ARG A 385 21.88 -14.60 7.93
CA ARG A 385 22.89 -14.20 8.92
C ARG A 385 22.37 -13.23 9.99
N TYR A 386 21.07 -12.95 10.01
CA TYR A 386 20.46 -12.03 10.97
C TYR A 386 20.14 -12.69 12.30
N HIS A 387 20.08 -11.89 13.35
CA HIS A 387 19.54 -12.29 14.63
C HIS A 387 18.43 -11.33 15.11
N LEU A 388 17.55 -11.84 15.97
CA LEU A 388 16.40 -11.13 16.51
C LEU A 388 16.53 -10.98 18.03
N CYS A 389 16.14 -9.81 18.53
CA CYS A 389 16.27 -9.48 19.95
C CYS A 389 15.40 -10.38 20.83
N THR A 390 16.02 -10.97 21.85
CA THR A 390 15.37 -11.78 22.90
C THR A 390 15.05 -10.97 24.16
N ARG A 391 15.57 -9.74 24.28
CA ARG A 391 15.51 -8.91 25.50
C ARG A 391 14.49 -7.76 25.49
N ARG A 392 14.04 -7.31 24.30
CA ARG A 392 13.01 -6.26 24.15
C ARG A 392 12.03 -6.59 23.05
N VAL A 393 10.74 -6.35 23.27
CA VAL A 393 9.71 -6.47 22.23
C VAL A 393 9.84 -5.30 21.25
N GLY A 394 9.68 -5.54 19.96
CA GLY A 394 9.70 -4.51 18.91
C GLY A 394 8.36 -3.84 18.68
N ILE A 395 8.37 -2.64 18.10
CA ILE A 395 7.19 -1.81 17.83
C ILE A 395 6.20 -2.50 16.88
N VAL A 396 6.71 -3.25 15.89
CA VAL A 396 5.88 -4.07 15.00
C VAL A 396 5.11 -5.12 15.81
N GLY A 397 5.79 -5.83 16.72
CA GLY A 397 5.16 -6.83 17.60
C GLY A 397 4.14 -6.22 18.56
N ARG A 398 4.49 -5.09 19.21
CA ARG A 398 3.58 -4.35 20.11
C ARG A 398 2.29 -3.91 19.41
N VAL A 399 2.38 -3.40 18.18
CA VAL A 399 1.22 -2.93 17.41
C VAL A 399 0.41 -4.11 16.82
N LEU A 400 1.05 -5.17 16.34
CA LEU A 400 0.33 -6.26 15.68
C LEU A 400 -0.38 -7.21 16.65
N LYS A 401 0.17 -7.46 17.85
CA LYS A 401 -0.43 -8.41 18.80
C LYS A 401 -1.90 -8.08 19.14
N PRO A 402 -2.25 -6.84 19.56
CA PRO A 402 -3.64 -6.47 19.82
C PRO A 402 -4.53 -6.63 18.58
N LEU A 403 -4.05 -6.30 17.38
CA LEU A 403 -4.81 -6.43 16.13
C LEU A 403 -5.14 -7.90 15.79
N ILE A 404 -4.21 -8.83 16.05
CA ILE A 404 -4.44 -10.27 15.86
C ILE A 404 -5.47 -10.79 16.89
N GLU A 405 -5.35 -10.38 18.15
CA GLU A 405 -6.26 -10.77 19.23
C GLU A 405 -7.69 -10.22 19.00
N ARG A 406 -7.83 -8.94 18.65
CA ARG A 406 -9.09 -8.30 18.24
C ARG A 406 -9.72 -9.02 17.04
N ARG A 407 -8.93 -9.32 16.01
CA ARG A 407 -9.44 -10.04 14.84
C ARG A 407 -9.91 -11.45 15.19
N ARG A 408 -9.19 -12.18 16.05
CA ARG A 408 -9.62 -13.50 16.55
C ARG A 408 -10.97 -13.40 17.26
N TYR A 409 -11.16 -12.38 18.10
CA TYR A 409 -12.44 -12.10 18.75
C TYR A 409 -13.56 -11.86 17.74
N TYR A 410 -13.42 -10.90 16.82
CA TYR A 410 -14.48 -10.60 15.84
C TYR A 410 -14.72 -11.74 14.82
N LYS A 411 -13.70 -12.53 14.45
CA LYS A 411 -13.84 -13.75 13.62
C LYS A 411 -14.72 -14.80 14.30
N LYS A 412 -14.73 -14.86 15.65
CA LYS A 412 -15.69 -15.66 16.43
C LYS A 412 -17.06 -14.97 16.45
N MET A 413 -17.14 -13.74 16.95
CA MET A 413 -18.42 -13.05 17.20
C MET A 413 -19.28 -12.89 15.95
N LYS A 414 -18.70 -12.69 14.77
CA LYS A 414 -19.48 -12.59 13.51
C LYS A 414 -20.19 -13.89 13.08
N LYS A 415 -19.81 -15.04 13.67
CA LYS A 415 -20.51 -16.32 13.46
C LYS A 415 -21.71 -16.48 14.40
N GLU A 416 -21.78 -15.71 15.47
CA GLU A 416 -22.88 -15.75 16.44
C GLU A 416 -24.06 -14.90 15.88
N PRO A 417 -25.26 -15.47 15.65
CA PRO A 417 -26.39 -14.70 15.13
C PRO A 417 -26.83 -13.61 16.11
N GLY A 418 -26.99 -12.38 15.64
CA GLY A 418 -27.44 -11.27 16.48
C GLY A 418 -27.33 -9.90 15.79
N PRO A 419 -27.85 -8.83 16.42
CA PRO A 419 -27.94 -7.50 15.82
C PRO A 419 -26.58 -6.83 15.56
N LEU A 420 -25.48 -7.38 16.09
CA LEU A 420 -24.12 -6.87 15.91
C LEU A 420 -23.33 -7.64 14.83
N GLN A 421 -23.93 -8.62 14.15
CA GLN A 421 -23.23 -9.49 13.19
C GLN A 421 -22.54 -8.71 12.05
N ASP A 422 -23.22 -7.71 11.48
CA ASP A 422 -22.65 -6.85 10.42
C ASP A 422 -21.51 -5.96 10.95
N ILE A 423 -21.65 -5.48 12.20
CA ILE A 423 -20.61 -4.69 12.87
C ILE A 423 -19.35 -5.54 13.05
N TYR A 424 -19.47 -6.77 13.56
CA TYR A 424 -18.33 -7.69 13.70
C TYR A 424 -17.75 -8.10 12.34
N THR A 425 -18.58 -8.24 11.31
CA THR A 425 -18.14 -8.54 9.94
C THR A 425 -17.30 -7.39 9.36
N GLY A 426 -17.73 -6.14 9.54
CA GLY A 426 -16.93 -4.95 9.18
C GLY A 426 -15.61 -4.88 9.95
N ARG A 427 -15.65 -5.08 11.28
CA ARG A 427 -14.46 -5.06 12.14
C ARG A 427 -13.44 -6.16 11.80
N ASP A 428 -13.85 -7.42 11.58
CA ASP A 428 -12.91 -8.48 11.11
C ASP A 428 -12.35 -8.14 9.73
N THR A 429 -13.17 -7.65 8.81
CA THR A 429 -12.73 -7.42 7.43
C THR A 429 -11.68 -6.31 7.32
N ILE A 430 -11.83 -5.20 8.05
CA ILE A 430 -10.81 -4.14 8.05
C ILE A 430 -9.51 -4.57 8.76
N LEU A 431 -9.61 -5.38 9.83
CA LEU A 431 -8.44 -5.92 10.52
C LEU A 431 -7.72 -6.95 9.66
N LYS A 432 -8.43 -7.81 8.92
CA LYS A 432 -7.85 -8.70 7.90
C LYS A 432 -7.01 -7.91 6.89
N TRP A 433 -7.56 -6.83 6.34
CA TRP A 433 -6.86 -5.97 5.37
C TRP A 433 -5.66 -5.22 5.98
N THR A 434 -5.76 -4.82 7.25
CA THR A 434 -4.65 -4.16 7.98
C THR A 434 -3.51 -5.15 8.27
N LEU A 435 -3.86 -6.36 8.72
CA LEU A 435 -2.91 -7.44 8.99
C LEU A 435 -2.19 -7.91 7.72
N VAL A 436 -2.90 -8.19 6.62
CA VAL A 436 -2.26 -8.65 5.37
C VAL A 436 -1.33 -7.60 4.75
N THR A 437 -1.63 -6.30 4.93
CA THR A 437 -0.77 -5.22 4.40
C THR A 437 0.46 -4.93 5.27
N SER A 438 0.47 -5.36 6.54
CA SER A 438 1.61 -5.14 7.45
C SER A 438 2.92 -5.78 6.95
N PHE A 439 2.84 -6.98 6.36
CA PHE A 439 3.98 -7.70 5.76
C PHE A 439 4.61 -6.94 4.59
N GLY A 440 3.79 -6.51 3.63
CA GLY A 440 4.26 -5.72 2.48
C GLY A 440 4.82 -4.35 2.88
N TYR A 441 4.38 -3.80 4.01
CA TYR A 441 4.94 -2.56 4.56
C TYR A 441 6.35 -2.73 5.13
N GLN A 442 6.79 -3.92 5.52
CA GLN A 442 8.18 -4.11 5.96
C GLN A 442 9.17 -3.88 4.80
N GLY A 443 8.88 -4.43 3.62
CA GLY A 443 9.67 -4.20 2.40
C GLY A 443 9.40 -2.85 1.70
N TYR A 444 8.43 -2.05 2.17
CA TYR A 444 8.09 -0.80 1.49
C TYR A 444 9.12 0.32 1.81
N LYS A 445 9.78 0.82 0.75
CA LYS A 445 10.84 1.84 0.87
C LYS A 445 10.47 3.09 1.68
N ASN A 446 9.19 3.50 1.72
CA ASN A 446 8.74 4.67 2.48
C ASN A 446 8.03 4.34 3.81
N ALA A 447 7.97 3.07 4.23
CA ALA A 447 7.49 2.73 5.57
C ALA A 447 8.52 3.15 6.62
N ARG A 448 8.10 3.96 7.61
CA ARG A 448 9.01 4.57 8.60
C ARG A 448 9.74 3.54 9.46
N PHE A 449 9.02 2.50 9.87
CA PHE A 449 9.48 1.44 10.77
C PHE A 449 9.68 0.10 10.06
N GLY A 450 9.53 0.06 8.73
CA GLY A 450 9.80 -1.13 7.93
C GLY A 450 11.28 -1.20 7.54
N ARG A 451 11.81 -2.40 7.32
CA ARG A 451 13.18 -2.67 6.88
C ARG A 451 13.17 -3.94 6.01
N ILE A 452 13.94 -3.98 4.92
CA ILE A 452 13.81 -5.09 3.94
C ILE A 452 14.22 -6.43 4.57
N GLU A 453 15.23 -6.44 5.43
CA GLU A 453 15.70 -7.62 6.13
C GLU A 453 14.63 -8.19 7.09
N CYS A 454 13.70 -7.37 7.57
CA CYS A 454 12.52 -7.86 8.29
C CYS A 454 11.55 -8.62 7.35
N HIS A 455 11.38 -8.16 6.11
CA HIS A 455 10.58 -8.87 5.09
C HIS A 455 11.24 -10.21 4.70
N GLU A 456 12.56 -10.22 4.52
CA GLU A 456 13.37 -11.43 4.27
C GLU A 456 13.25 -12.43 5.44
N ALA A 457 13.38 -11.97 6.68
CA ALA A 457 13.24 -12.81 7.87
C ALA A 457 11.83 -13.42 8.02
N ILE A 458 10.78 -12.65 7.72
CA ILE A 458 9.40 -13.17 7.73
C ILE A 458 9.24 -14.28 6.70
N ASN A 459 9.77 -14.10 5.47
CA ASN A 459 9.74 -15.13 4.45
C ASN A 459 10.53 -16.38 4.88
N ALA A 460 11.73 -16.22 5.45
CA ALA A 460 12.55 -17.33 5.92
C ALA A 460 11.84 -18.19 6.99
N TYR A 461 11.21 -17.55 7.99
CA TYR A 461 10.38 -18.27 8.95
C TYR A 461 9.16 -18.93 8.30
N ALA A 462 8.49 -18.28 7.34
CA ALA A 462 7.35 -18.87 6.65
C ALA A 462 7.74 -20.13 5.83
N ARG A 463 8.90 -20.12 5.16
CA ARG A 463 9.44 -21.33 4.49
C ARG A 463 9.69 -22.46 5.50
N ASN A 464 10.37 -22.16 6.60
CA ASN A 464 10.68 -23.16 7.64
C ASN A 464 9.41 -23.73 8.29
N ILE A 465 8.40 -22.89 8.54
CA ILE A 465 7.09 -23.30 9.06
C ILE A 465 6.37 -24.22 8.08
N LEU A 466 6.32 -23.87 6.79
CA LEU A 466 5.64 -24.69 5.79
C LEU A 466 6.31 -26.06 5.62
N VAL A 467 7.65 -26.11 5.55
CA VAL A 467 8.40 -27.37 5.53
C VAL A 467 8.09 -28.24 6.76
N ARG A 468 8.20 -27.68 7.96
CA ARG A 468 7.91 -28.43 9.21
C ARG A 468 6.45 -28.85 9.34
N THR A 469 5.52 -28.11 8.73
CA THR A 469 4.09 -28.49 8.66
C THR A 469 3.90 -29.73 7.79
N MET A 470 4.59 -29.80 6.65
CA MET A 470 4.58 -30.95 5.75
C MET A 470 5.19 -32.19 6.43
N GLU A 471 6.38 -32.06 7.04
CA GLU A 471 7.05 -33.14 7.78
C GLU A 471 6.15 -33.73 8.89
N ILE A 472 5.47 -32.88 9.67
CA ILE A 472 4.54 -33.33 10.72
C ILE A 472 3.35 -34.08 10.09
N ALA A 473 2.74 -33.54 9.03
CA ALA A 473 1.61 -34.18 8.36
C ALA A 473 1.98 -35.57 7.81
N GLU A 474 3.15 -35.70 7.18
CA GLU A 474 3.66 -36.97 6.66
C GLU A 474 3.91 -37.99 7.78
N SER A 475 4.44 -37.56 8.93
CA SER A 475 4.62 -38.42 10.11
C SER A 475 3.31 -38.98 10.67
N HIS A 476 2.17 -38.34 10.39
CA HIS A 476 0.82 -38.77 10.76
C HIS A 476 0.11 -39.59 9.65
N GLY A 477 0.83 -40.01 8.61
CA GLY A 477 0.28 -40.83 7.53
C GLY A 477 -0.46 -40.04 6.45
N TYR A 478 -0.19 -38.74 6.30
CA TYR A 478 -0.70 -37.97 5.17
C TYR A 478 0.31 -37.94 4.00
N GLU A 479 -0.18 -37.60 2.82
CA GLU A 479 0.57 -37.21 1.64
C GLU A 479 0.29 -35.72 1.38
N VAL A 480 1.33 -34.93 1.13
CA VAL A 480 1.19 -33.51 0.77
C VAL A 480 1.00 -33.42 -0.74
N VAL A 481 -0.20 -33.02 -1.17
CA VAL A 481 -0.55 -32.88 -2.60
C VAL A 481 -0.22 -31.48 -3.11
N HIS A 482 -0.35 -30.47 -2.25
CA HIS A 482 0.00 -29.08 -2.56
C HIS A 482 0.33 -28.30 -1.27
N GLY A 483 1.04 -27.18 -1.41
CA GLY A 483 1.29 -26.23 -0.32
C GLY A 483 1.66 -24.85 -0.85
N ILE A 484 0.96 -23.81 -0.39
CA ILE A 484 1.16 -22.42 -0.81
C ILE A 484 1.27 -21.56 0.45
N VAL A 485 2.49 -21.09 0.79
CA VAL A 485 2.76 -20.11 1.86
C VAL A 485 2.18 -20.48 3.24
N ASP A 486 0.91 -20.15 3.48
CA ASP A 486 0.16 -20.35 4.71
C ASP A 486 -0.82 -21.53 4.69
N SER A 487 -1.05 -22.17 3.54
CA SER A 487 -1.99 -23.29 3.38
C SER A 487 -1.32 -24.58 2.86
N VAL A 488 -1.81 -25.75 3.30
CA VAL A 488 -1.42 -27.09 2.80
C VAL A 488 -2.64 -27.94 2.44
N TRP A 489 -2.51 -28.74 1.38
CA TRP A 489 -3.52 -29.72 0.93
C TRP A 489 -3.01 -31.14 1.15
N LEU A 490 -3.73 -31.89 1.99
CA LEU A 490 -3.30 -33.18 2.52
C LEU A 490 -4.26 -34.30 2.10
N ARG A 491 -3.71 -35.42 1.62
CA ARG A 491 -4.43 -36.66 1.34
C ARG A 491 -4.15 -37.66 2.46
N ALA A 492 -5.19 -38.22 3.08
CA ALA A 492 -5.03 -39.26 4.10
C ALA A 492 -4.66 -40.61 3.43
N LYS A 493 -3.57 -41.26 3.88
CA LYS A 493 -3.24 -42.64 3.50
C LYS A 493 -4.09 -43.62 4.34
N PRO A 494 -4.16 -44.92 3.96
CA PRO A 494 -4.73 -45.94 4.83
C PRO A 494 -4.03 -45.92 6.20
N ASN A 495 -4.81 -45.89 7.28
CA ASN A 495 -4.36 -45.75 8.68
C ASN A 495 -3.73 -44.38 9.05
N ALA A 496 -4.00 -43.31 8.31
CA ALA A 496 -3.66 -41.95 8.75
C ALA A 496 -4.36 -41.59 10.07
N ASP A 497 -3.70 -40.80 10.91
CA ASP A 497 -4.28 -40.26 12.14
C ASP A 497 -5.46 -39.30 11.83
N PRO A 498 -6.41 -39.08 12.77
CA PRO A 498 -7.46 -38.06 12.62
C PRO A 498 -6.87 -36.67 12.37
N ILE A 499 -7.46 -35.91 11.44
CA ILE A 499 -6.91 -34.62 10.99
C ILE A 499 -6.80 -33.61 12.15
N GLU A 500 -7.67 -33.71 13.14
CA GLU A 500 -7.67 -32.90 14.37
C GLU A 500 -6.39 -33.12 15.18
N LYS A 501 -5.92 -34.37 15.32
CA LYS A 501 -4.68 -34.73 16.02
C LYS A 501 -3.46 -34.18 15.28
N VAL A 502 -3.46 -34.24 13.95
CA VAL A 502 -2.40 -33.66 13.11
C VAL A 502 -2.36 -32.14 13.27
N ARG A 503 -3.52 -31.48 13.18
CA ARG A 503 -3.70 -30.04 13.39
C ARG A 503 -3.20 -29.61 14.78
N GLU A 504 -3.49 -30.38 15.82
CA GLU A 504 -3.03 -30.12 17.19
C GLU A 504 -1.52 -30.31 17.35
N HIS A 505 -0.93 -31.35 16.76
CA HIS A 505 0.52 -31.53 16.77
C HIS A 505 1.24 -30.41 16.00
N ILE A 506 0.74 -30.02 14.82
CA ILE A 506 1.24 -28.84 14.08
C ILE A 506 1.14 -27.58 14.96
N ALA A 507 -0.03 -27.30 15.54
CA ALA A 507 -0.25 -26.12 16.37
C ALA A 507 0.65 -26.08 17.62
N GLY A 508 0.89 -27.23 18.27
CA GLY A 508 1.78 -27.35 19.42
C GLY A 508 3.26 -27.20 19.06
N SER A 509 3.73 -27.94 18.04
CA SER A 509 5.13 -27.96 17.61
C SER A 509 5.58 -26.66 16.93
N ILE A 510 4.69 -26.01 16.17
CA ILE A 510 4.95 -24.74 15.49
C ILE A 510 4.53 -23.55 16.34
N GLY A 511 3.65 -23.74 17.34
CA GLY A 511 3.19 -22.70 18.26
C GLY A 511 2.52 -21.52 17.55
N LEU A 512 1.71 -21.81 16.53
CA LEU A 512 0.91 -20.87 15.74
C LEU A 512 -0.47 -21.48 15.45
N PRO A 513 -1.55 -20.68 15.37
CA PRO A 513 -2.89 -21.19 15.13
C PRO A 513 -3.07 -21.62 13.67
N ILE A 514 -3.37 -22.91 13.46
CA ILE A 514 -3.75 -23.50 12.17
C ILE A 514 -5.18 -24.02 12.25
N GLU A 515 -5.98 -23.69 11.24
CA GLU A 515 -7.39 -24.02 11.13
C GLU A 515 -7.60 -25.09 10.04
N LEU A 516 -8.62 -25.93 10.18
CA LEU A 516 -9.15 -26.71 9.06
C LEU A 516 -10.12 -25.82 8.28
N GLU A 517 -9.75 -25.43 7.07
CA GLU A 517 -10.63 -24.65 6.18
C GLU A 517 -11.76 -25.53 5.63
N GLY A 518 -11.48 -26.81 5.36
CA GLY A 518 -12.49 -27.77 4.96
C GLY A 518 -11.90 -29.06 4.38
N ARG A 519 -12.79 -29.98 4.02
CA ARG A 519 -12.47 -31.18 3.23
C ARG A 519 -13.16 -31.10 1.88
N TYR A 520 -12.42 -31.37 0.81
CA TYR A 520 -12.95 -31.35 -0.55
C TYR A 520 -13.73 -32.62 -0.88
N LYS A 521 -14.88 -32.47 -1.55
CA LYS A 521 -15.44 -33.54 -2.40
C LYS A 521 -14.46 -33.78 -3.54
N TRP A 522 -14.10 -32.71 -4.24
CA TRP A 522 -13.09 -32.69 -5.29
C TRP A 522 -12.42 -31.31 -5.41
N ILE A 523 -11.19 -31.29 -5.92
CA ILE A 523 -10.42 -30.08 -6.27
C ILE A 523 -9.60 -30.35 -7.53
N VAL A 524 -9.47 -29.35 -8.39
CA VAL A 524 -8.71 -29.39 -9.64
C VAL A 524 -7.53 -28.43 -9.56
N PHE A 525 -6.31 -28.96 -9.66
CA PHE A 525 -5.10 -28.17 -9.84
C PHE A 525 -4.78 -28.07 -11.34
N LEU A 526 -4.66 -26.85 -11.85
CA LEU A 526 -4.51 -26.59 -13.28
C LEU A 526 -3.03 -26.55 -13.71
N PRO A 527 -2.68 -26.96 -14.94
CA PRO A 527 -1.34 -26.79 -15.47
C PRO A 527 -1.05 -25.34 -15.86
N CYS A 528 0.23 -24.97 -15.81
CA CYS A 528 0.73 -23.74 -16.39
C CYS A 528 0.71 -23.83 -17.93
N LYS A 529 0.08 -22.84 -18.59
CA LYS A 529 -0.13 -22.83 -20.06
C LYS A 529 1.15 -22.95 -20.89
N THR A 530 2.30 -22.54 -20.36
CA THR A 530 3.59 -22.51 -21.08
C THR A 530 4.50 -23.70 -20.80
N THR A 531 4.35 -24.33 -19.64
CA THR A 531 5.33 -25.30 -19.11
C THR A 531 4.73 -26.64 -18.69
N GLY A 532 3.40 -26.77 -18.61
CA GLY A 532 2.71 -28.00 -18.20
C GLY A 532 2.74 -28.29 -16.69
N VAL A 533 3.78 -27.85 -15.99
CA VAL A 533 3.96 -27.87 -14.51
C VAL A 533 2.75 -27.27 -13.77
N GLY A 534 2.58 -27.63 -12.50
CA GLY A 534 1.49 -27.14 -11.67
C GLY A 534 1.40 -25.61 -11.61
N ALA A 535 0.23 -25.04 -11.94
CA ALA A 535 0.01 -23.60 -11.83
C ALA A 535 -0.23 -23.24 -10.36
N LEU A 536 0.86 -22.97 -9.64
CA LEU A 536 0.98 -22.64 -8.21
C LEU A 536 -0.29 -22.04 -7.55
N ASN A 537 -0.88 -21.01 -8.15
CA ASN A 537 -2.01 -20.24 -7.61
C ASN A 537 -3.32 -20.37 -8.42
N ARG A 538 -3.53 -21.46 -9.18
CA ARG A 538 -4.76 -21.68 -9.98
C ARG A 538 -5.40 -23.03 -9.69
N TYR A 539 -6.52 -22.97 -8.98
CA TYR A 539 -7.32 -24.14 -8.64
C TYR A 539 -8.77 -23.78 -8.39
N TYR A 540 -9.64 -24.78 -8.50
CA TYR A 540 -11.04 -24.69 -8.12
C TYR A 540 -11.51 -26.03 -7.55
N GLY A 541 -12.38 -25.99 -6.55
CA GLY A 541 -12.88 -27.20 -5.90
C GLY A 541 -14.18 -26.95 -5.14
N LEU A 542 -14.81 -28.05 -4.74
CA LEU A 542 -16.06 -28.09 -3.99
C LEU A 542 -15.82 -28.77 -2.64
N PHE A 543 -16.14 -28.08 -1.55
CA PHE A 543 -16.07 -28.62 -0.20
C PHE A 543 -17.23 -29.58 0.11
N GLN A 544 -17.11 -30.34 1.20
CA GLN A 544 -18.13 -31.29 1.65
C GLN A 544 -19.47 -30.64 2.02
N ASP A 545 -19.47 -29.35 2.37
CA ASP A 545 -20.64 -28.50 2.65
C ASP A 545 -21.23 -27.80 1.40
N ASP A 546 -20.76 -28.17 0.20
CA ASP A 546 -21.14 -27.59 -1.09
C ASP A 546 -20.70 -26.12 -1.33
N GLU A 547 -19.76 -25.58 -0.53
CA GLU A 547 -19.10 -24.30 -0.87
C GLU A 547 -18.01 -24.49 -1.96
N PHE A 548 -18.00 -23.60 -2.96
CA PHE A 548 -16.97 -23.55 -4.01
C PHE A 548 -15.78 -22.67 -3.60
N LYS A 549 -14.56 -23.24 -3.59
CA LYS A 549 -13.31 -22.48 -3.43
C LYS A 549 -12.66 -22.23 -4.79
N LEU A 550 -12.68 -20.98 -5.25
CA LEU A 550 -12.15 -20.56 -6.56
C LEU A 550 -10.90 -19.67 -6.40
N ARG A 551 -9.80 -19.99 -7.08
CA ARG A 551 -8.51 -19.26 -7.00
C ARG A 551 -7.81 -19.16 -8.36
N GLY A 552 -7.41 -17.95 -8.74
CA GLY A 552 -6.59 -17.66 -9.93
C GLY A 552 -7.20 -17.96 -11.31
N ILE A 553 -8.40 -18.55 -11.37
CA ILE A 553 -9.17 -18.78 -12.58
C ILE A 553 -9.84 -17.51 -13.13
N GLU A 554 -10.29 -17.57 -14.37
CA GLU A 554 -10.86 -16.47 -15.13
C GLU A 554 -12.08 -15.82 -14.45
N LEU A 555 -12.95 -16.59 -13.78
CA LEU A 555 -14.05 -16.08 -12.93
C LEU A 555 -13.65 -15.11 -11.82
N ARG A 556 -12.37 -15.02 -11.46
CA ARG A 556 -11.85 -14.14 -10.40
C ARG A 556 -11.00 -12.99 -10.92
N LYS A 557 -10.91 -12.83 -12.25
CA LYS A 557 -10.09 -11.81 -12.93
C LYS A 557 -10.96 -10.69 -13.49
N HIS A 558 -10.54 -9.44 -13.29
CA HIS A 558 -11.27 -8.25 -13.78
C HIS A 558 -11.02 -7.97 -15.28
N ASP A 559 -10.04 -8.63 -15.88
CA ASP A 559 -9.68 -8.57 -17.30
C ASP A 559 -10.30 -9.72 -18.13
N THR A 560 -11.14 -10.56 -17.52
CA THR A 560 -11.92 -11.60 -18.19
C THR A 560 -13.12 -11.00 -18.94
N PRO A 561 -13.35 -11.33 -20.23
CA PRO A 561 -14.58 -10.98 -20.93
C PRO A 561 -15.82 -11.61 -20.29
N GLU A 562 -16.92 -10.86 -20.18
CA GLU A 562 -18.14 -11.29 -19.46
C GLU A 562 -18.74 -12.61 -19.97
N PHE A 563 -18.57 -12.92 -21.26
CA PHE A 563 -18.92 -14.24 -21.82
C PHE A 563 -18.31 -15.41 -21.05
N ILE A 564 -17.04 -15.31 -20.62
CA ILE A 564 -16.36 -16.35 -19.84
C ILE A 564 -16.95 -16.42 -18.42
N ASN A 565 -17.32 -15.28 -17.83
CA ASN A 565 -17.99 -15.23 -16.52
C ASN A 565 -19.36 -15.93 -16.55
N ILE A 566 -20.05 -15.90 -17.69
CA ILE A 566 -21.33 -16.61 -17.92
C ILE A 566 -21.11 -18.12 -18.18
N CYS A 567 -20.06 -18.48 -18.93
CA CYS A 567 -19.80 -19.86 -19.34
C CYS A 567 -19.13 -20.73 -18.26
N GLN A 568 -18.10 -20.22 -17.58
CA GLN A 568 -17.29 -21.01 -16.66
C GLN A 568 -18.09 -21.62 -15.49
N PRO A 569 -19.04 -20.92 -14.82
CA PRO A 569 -19.83 -21.52 -13.73
C PRO A 569 -20.72 -22.68 -14.17
N ARG A 570 -21.08 -22.75 -15.47
CA ARG A 570 -21.87 -23.87 -16.02
C ARG A 570 -21.01 -25.10 -16.25
N ILE A 571 -19.72 -24.91 -16.53
CA ILE A 571 -18.73 -25.99 -16.66
C ILE A 571 -18.37 -26.49 -15.26
N ASP A 572 -18.06 -25.58 -14.33
CA ASP A 572 -17.62 -25.93 -12.96
C ASP A 572 -18.73 -26.62 -12.13
N ARG A 573 -20.01 -26.30 -12.39
CA ARG A 573 -21.18 -26.99 -11.81
C ARG A 573 -21.61 -28.24 -12.60
N GLY A 574 -21.05 -28.47 -13.79
CA GLY A 574 -21.48 -29.51 -14.73
C GLY A 574 -21.12 -30.95 -14.31
N GLY A 575 -20.34 -31.11 -13.24
CA GLY A 575 -19.97 -32.39 -12.66
C GLY A 575 -18.46 -32.62 -12.63
N VAL A 576 -18.03 -33.52 -11.73
CA VAL A 576 -16.64 -33.98 -11.61
C VAL A 576 -16.12 -34.41 -12.99
N PRO A 577 -14.99 -33.89 -13.48
CA PRO A 577 -14.34 -34.46 -14.65
C PRO A 577 -13.90 -35.88 -14.29
N ARG A 578 -14.64 -36.89 -14.77
CA ARG A 578 -14.31 -38.29 -14.51
C ARG A 578 -12.91 -38.56 -15.05
N ALA A 579 -11.97 -38.86 -14.16
CA ALA A 579 -10.66 -39.35 -14.54
C ALA A 579 -10.85 -40.63 -15.36
N HIS A 580 -10.34 -40.63 -16.60
CA HIS A 580 -10.41 -41.81 -17.45
C HIS A 580 -9.39 -42.84 -16.91
N PRO A 581 -9.81 -44.02 -16.44
CA PRO A 581 -8.91 -44.96 -15.80
C PRO A 581 -8.21 -45.82 -16.86
N GLU A 582 -7.23 -45.25 -17.57
CA GLU A 582 -6.31 -46.04 -18.40
C GLU A 582 -4.99 -45.30 -18.64
N GLY A 583 -3.91 -45.84 -18.07
CA GLY A 583 -2.55 -45.39 -18.34
C GLY A 583 -2.10 -45.78 -19.75
N ARG A 584 -2.61 -45.10 -20.77
CA ARG A 584 -2.08 -45.21 -22.13
C ARG A 584 -0.84 -44.33 -22.25
N ARG A 585 0.32 -44.99 -22.39
CA ARG A 585 1.55 -44.35 -22.88
C ARG A 585 1.20 -43.52 -24.12
N HIS A 586 1.62 -42.25 -24.14
CA HIS A 586 1.56 -41.49 -25.39
C HIS A 586 2.31 -42.27 -26.48
N PRO A 587 1.74 -42.47 -27.68
CA PRO A 587 2.50 -43.01 -28.79
C PRO A 587 3.67 -42.04 -29.09
N PRO A 588 4.85 -42.55 -29.47
CA PRO A 588 5.96 -41.70 -29.85
C PRO A 588 5.54 -40.82 -31.04
N VAL A 589 5.79 -39.51 -30.93
CA VAL A 589 5.48 -38.55 -32.00
C VAL A 589 6.59 -38.59 -33.05
N ASP A 590 6.70 -39.72 -33.74
CA ASP A 590 7.44 -39.83 -34.99
C ASP A 590 6.49 -39.62 -36.15
N ARG A 591 6.48 -38.40 -36.70
CA ARG A 591 6.33 -38.15 -38.14
C ARG A 591 6.59 -36.68 -38.46
N GLU A 592 7.58 -36.47 -39.34
CA GLU A 592 7.78 -35.21 -40.04
C GLU A 592 6.49 -34.75 -40.72
N VAL A 593 5.96 -33.59 -40.34
CA VAL A 593 4.99 -32.88 -41.18
C VAL A 593 5.77 -31.95 -42.10
N ARG A 594 6.05 -32.41 -43.32
CA ARG A 594 6.66 -31.56 -44.36
C ARG A 594 5.74 -30.36 -44.62
N PRO A 595 6.27 -29.11 -44.66
CA PRO A 595 5.47 -27.95 -45.00
C PRO A 595 4.98 -28.03 -46.45
N ARG A 596 3.72 -27.69 -46.69
CA ARG A 596 3.20 -27.46 -48.05
C ARG A 596 3.77 -26.13 -48.60
N PRO A 597 4.08 -26.03 -49.90
CA PRO A 597 4.53 -24.77 -50.49
C PRO A 597 3.47 -23.68 -50.37
N LEU A 598 3.93 -22.45 -50.11
CA LEU A 598 3.13 -21.24 -50.24
C LEU A 598 3.05 -20.85 -51.72
N ASP A 599 1.82 -20.64 -52.21
CA ASP A 599 1.58 -20.11 -53.55
C ASP A 599 1.90 -18.58 -53.57
N PRO A 600 2.72 -18.07 -54.50
CA PRO A 600 3.17 -16.69 -54.47
C PRO A 600 2.08 -15.72 -54.93
N GLY A 601 1.55 -14.92 -54.00
CA GLY A 601 0.69 -13.78 -54.32
C GLY A 601 1.42 -12.71 -55.15
N PRO A 602 0.70 -11.92 -55.97
CA PRO A 602 1.30 -10.98 -56.92
C PRO A 602 1.99 -9.78 -56.23
N PRO A 603 2.99 -9.16 -56.90
CA PRO A 603 3.78 -8.09 -56.31
C PRO A 603 2.99 -6.79 -56.19
N VAL A 604 3.06 -6.14 -55.02
CA VAL A 604 2.45 -4.83 -54.76
C VAL A 604 3.55 -3.76 -54.72
N HIS A 605 3.52 -2.84 -55.67
CA HIS A 605 4.27 -1.58 -55.59
C HIS A 605 3.61 -0.61 -54.61
N PRO A 606 4.37 0.28 -53.93
CA PRO A 606 3.81 1.28 -53.03
C PRO A 606 3.21 2.46 -53.82
N HIS A 607 2.08 3.02 -53.38
CA HIS A 607 1.79 4.47 -53.33
C HIS A 607 0.37 4.77 -52.78
N GLU A 608 0.32 5.74 -51.85
CA GLU A 608 -0.71 6.78 -51.69
C GLU A 608 -2.16 6.52 -51.22
N GLU A 609 -2.78 7.62 -50.79
CA GLU A 609 -3.98 7.74 -49.97
C GLU A 609 -5.30 7.68 -50.77
N ARG A 610 -6.41 7.29 -50.11
CA ARG A 610 -7.66 8.09 -50.04
C ARG A 610 -8.75 7.52 -49.11
N LEU A 611 -9.64 8.40 -48.66
CA LEU A 611 -10.78 8.11 -47.80
C LEU A 611 -11.93 7.39 -48.54
N ALA A 612 -12.70 6.57 -47.81
CA ALA A 612 -14.06 6.17 -48.17
C ALA A 612 -14.99 6.17 -46.94
N ARG A 613 -16.28 6.44 -47.14
CA ARG A 613 -17.34 6.53 -46.09
C ARG A 613 -18.06 5.18 -45.91
N PRO A 614 -18.68 4.89 -44.74
CA PRO A 614 -19.48 3.69 -44.53
C PRO A 614 -20.88 3.77 -45.19
N PRO A 615 -21.46 2.62 -45.61
CA PRO A 615 -22.80 2.55 -46.20
C PRO A 615 -23.94 2.44 -45.17
N GLY A 616 -25.16 2.81 -45.58
CA GLY A 616 -26.36 2.79 -44.73
C GLY A 616 -27.19 1.50 -44.79
N ILE A 617 -28.09 1.33 -43.83
CA ILE A 617 -28.98 0.16 -43.68
C ILE A 617 -30.44 0.57 -43.93
N ARG A 618 -31.21 -0.27 -44.64
CA ARG A 618 -32.65 -0.10 -44.91
C ARG A 618 -33.51 -0.79 -43.84
N ARG A 619 -34.71 -0.24 -43.60
CA ARG A 619 -35.81 -0.87 -42.82
C ARG A 619 -36.74 -1.71 -43.72
N PRO A 620 -37.53 -2.64 -43.16
CA PRO A 620 -38.77 -3.15 -43.76
C PRO A 620 -40.05 -2.43 -43.24
N HIS A 621 -41.12 -2.47 -44.04
CA HIS A 621 -42.51 -2.08 -43.71
C HIS A 621 -43.25 -3.27 -43.03
N GLY A 622 -44.42 -3.16 -42.37
CA GLY A 622 -45.32 -2.02 -42.06
C GLY A 622 -46.81 -2.46 -42.14
N ASP A 623 -47.75 -1.83 -41.42
CA ASP A 623 -49.19 -1.77 -41.82
C ASP A 623 -49.98 -0.63 -41.11
N ARG A 624 -51.28 -0.48 -41.43
CA ARG A 624 -52.07 0.79 -41.44
C ARG A 624 -52.83 1.17 -40.15
N GLY A 625 -53.22 2.46 -40.07
CA GLY A 625 -54.39 2.96 -39.32
C GLY A 625 -54.25 4.40 -38.78
N GLY A 626 -54.99 5.37 -39.32
CA GLY A 626 -55.03 6.79 -38.88
C GLY A 626 -56.16 7.10 -37.88
N PRO A 627 -56.60 8.37 -37.68
CA PRO A 627 -56.46 9.54 -38.59
C PRO A 627 -56.04 10.91 -37.95
N GLU A 628 -55.78 11.89 -38.85
CA GLU A 628 -56.05 13.36 -38.73
C GLU A 628 -55.33 14.24 -37.64
N ALA A 629 -54.97 15.52 -37.89
CA ALA A 629 -55.05 16.38 -39.08
C ALA A 629 -53.98 17.52 -39.13
N ASP A 630 -53.85 18.10 -40.33
CA ASP A 630 -53.46 19.48 -40.72
C ASP A 630 -52.06 20.13 -40.48
N GLY A 631 -51.62 20.84 -41.54
CA GLY A 631 -51.00 22.16 -41.38
C GLY A 631 -49.64 22.45 -42.05
N GLU A 632 -49.58 22.52 -43.39
CA GLU A 632 -48.76 23.46 -44.23
C GLU A 632 -47.25 23.78 -43.90
N ALA A 633 -46.43 24.37 -44.77
CA ALA A 633 -46.20 24.22 -46.20
C ALA A 633 -44.76 24.74 -46.54
N ARG A 634 -44.13 24.16 -47.58
CA ARG A 634 -43.36 24.81 -48.69
C ARG A 634 -42.60 26.15 -48.45
N LEU A 635 -41.39 26.44 -48.95
CA LEU A 635 -40.45 25.82 -49.93
C LEU A 635 -39.09 26.60 -49.96
N ARG A 636 -37.99 25.95 -50.37
CA ARG A 636 -36.78 26.43 -51.14
C ARG A 636 -36.13 27.81 -50.82
N GLY A 637 -34.81 28.00 -50.80
CA GLY A 637 -33.68 27.22 -51.35
C GLY A 637 -32.57 28.13 -51.94
N ARG A 638 -31.41 27.52 -52.30
CA ARG A 638 -30.24 28.08 -53.07
C ARG A 638 -29.45 29.22 -52.39
N ALA A 639 -28.16 29.05 -52.04
CA ALA A 639 -26.92 28.81 -52.84
C ALA A 639 -26.21 30.11 -53.30
N GLY A 640 -24.94 30.31 -52.92
CA GLY A 640 -24.16 31.49 -53.34
C GLY A 640 -22.73 31.57 -52.77
N ARG A 641 -21.74 31.61 -53.66
CA ARG A 641 -20.28 31.52 -53.47
C ARG A 641 -19.55 32.76 -52.88
N VAL A 642 -18.47 32.49 -52.13
CA VAL A 642 -17.10 33.09 -52.23
C VAL A 642 -16.87 34.59 -51.92
N ARG A 643 -16.00 34.88 -50.91
CA ARG A 643 -14.69 35.60 -51.05
C ARG A 643 -13.95 35.70 -49.69
N ALA A 644 -12.63 35.86 -49.72
CA ALA A 644 -11.77 36.06 -48.55
C ALA A 644 -11.21 37.50 -48.49
N VAL A 645 -11.16 38.14 -47.32
CA VAL A 645 -10.46 39.43 -47.08
C VAL A 645 -9.84 39.52 -45.67
N ARG A 646 -8.66 40.16 -45.64
CA ARG A 646 -7.76 40.61 -44.55
C ARG A 646 -8.27 40.81 -43.10
N ALA A 647 -7.33 40.64 -42.16
CA ALA A 647 -7.40 41.11 -40.77
C ALA A 647 -7.01 42.61 -40.59
N PRO A 648 -7.53 43.31 -39.56
CA PRO A 648 -7.10 44.65 -39.14
C PRO A 648 -6.20 44.67 -37.89
N ARG A 649 -5.64 45.85 -37.58
CA ARG A 649 -4.54 46.09 -36.63
C ARG A 649 -4.99 46.48 -35.20
N ARG A 650 -4.06 46.35 -34.24
CA ARG A 650 -4.12 46.94 -32.88
C ARG A 650 -4.26 48.47 -32.87
N PRO A 651 -4.72 49.04 -31.74
CA PRO A 651 -4.19 50.30 -31.20
C PRO A 651 -3.48 50.15 -29.83
N ARG A 652 -2.60 51.12 -29.53
CA ARG A 652 -2.06 51.48 -28.19
C ARG A 652 -2.42 52.95 -27.93
N PRO A 653 -2.65 53.37 -26.68
CA PRO A 653 -1.80 54.38 -26.03
C PRO A 653 -1.66 54.16 -24.49
N ARG A 654 -0.89 54.88 -23.65
CA ARG A 654 0.33 55.74 -23.74
C ARG A 654 0.97 55.82 -22.32
N LEU A 655 2.15 56.45 -22.19
CA LEU A 655 2.99 56.50 -20.97
C LEU A 655 2.89 57.81 -20.16
N ARG A 656 3.21 57.73 -18.85
CA ARG A 656 4.15 58.60 -18.07
C ARG A 656 4.85 57.66 -17.04
N ALA A 657 6.17 57.60 -16.78
CA ALA A 657 7.24 58.61 -16.58
C ALA A 657 7.12 59.27 -15.18
N GLU A 658 8.14 59.36 -14.29
CA GLU A 658 9.61 59.11 -14.32
C GLU A 658 10.08 58.49 -12.98
N GLY A 659 11.18 57.72 -12.87
CA GLY A 659 12.55 58.19 -12.54
C GLY A 659 13.02 57.51 -11.22
N ALA A 660 14.29 57.14 -10.96
CA ALA A 660 15.56 57.31 -11.68
C ALA A 660 16.42 56.03 -11.66
N ARG A 661 17.52 56.02 -12.43
CA ARG A 661 18.43 54.86 -12.66
C ARG A 661 19.81 55.05 -12.02
N ARG A 662 20.50 53.94 -11.74
CA ARG A 662 21.95 53.63 -11.96
C ARG A 662 22.17 52.16 -11.50
N GLY A 663 22.87 51.25 -12.17
CA GLY A 663 23.51 51.25 -13.50
C GLY A 663 23.65 49.80 -14.03
N VAL A 664 24.08 49.66 -15.28
CA VAL A 664 24.13 48.47 -16.18
C VAL A 664 25.47 48.61 -16.96
N PRO A 665 26.19 47.60 -17.54
CA PRO A 665 25.80 46.31 -18.15
C PRO A 665 26.80 45.12 -17.85
N PRO A 666 27.11 44.15 -18.75
CA PRO A 666 26.26 43.00 -19.14
C PRO A 666 26.96 41.62 -19.04
N GLY A 667 26.18 40.52 -18.98
CA GLY A 667 26.69 39.14 -19.09
C GLY A 667 25.72 38.21 -19.82
N ARG A 668 26.16 37.67 -20.97
CA ARG A 668 25.41 36.91 -21.99
C ARG A 668 24.38 35.87 -21.45
N ARG A 669 23.19 35.86 -22.06
CA ARG A 669 22.26 34.70 -22.03
C ARG A 669 22.67 33.68 -23.10
N GLY A 670 22.68 32.39 -22.76
CA GLY A 670 22.86 31.29 -23.71
C GLY A 670 22.94 29.94 -23.00
N ALA A 671 22.35 28.91 -23.61
CA ALA A 671 22.15 27.54 -23.07
C ALA A 671 21.28 27.47 -21.79
N GLY A 672 20.46 26.43 -21.57
CA GLY A 672 20.26 25.20 -22.34
C GLY A 672 20.06 24.05 -21.35
N ARG A 673 18.81 23.62 -21.13
CA ARG A 673 18.51 22.49 -20.24
C ARG A 673 18.93 21.17 -20.91
N MET A 674 20.17 20.74 -20.70
CA MET A 674 20.56 19.34 -20.96
C MET A 674 20.35 18.52 -19.69
N GLY A 675 19.23 17.81 -19.63
CA GLY A 675 19.07 16.66 -18.76
C GLY A 675 19.67 15.44 -19.46
N VAL A 676 20.87 15.03 -19.09
CA VAL A 676 21.51 13.82 -19.63
C VAL A 676 20.97 12.61 -18.88
N HIS A 677 19.93 11.99 -19.44
CA HIS A 677 19.62 10.59 -19.15
C HIS A 677 20.34 9.72 -20.19
N PRO A 678 21.16 8.73 -19.80
CA PRO A 678 21.61 7.71 -20.72
C PRO A 678 20.40 6.84 -21.15
N PRO A 679 20.30 6.42 -22.42
CA PRO A 679 19.25 5.51 -22.85
C PRO A 679 19.45 4.12 -22.22
N PRO A 680 18.37 3.37 -21.93
CA PRO A 680 18.48 2.03 -21.39
C PRO A 680 19.07 1.07 -22.43
N VAL A 681 20.14 0.36 -22.04
CA VAL A 681 20.70 -0.75 -22.81
C VAL A 681 19.75 -1.95 -22.67
N PRO A 682 19.32 -2.61 -23.77
CA PRO A 682 18.49 -3.80 -23.68
C PRO A 682 19.31 -4.99 -23.18
N VAL A 683 19.18 -5.32 -21.89
CA VAL A 683 19.70 -6.57 -21.34
C VAL A 683 18.85 -7.72 -21.86
N ARG A 684 19.44 -8.62 -22.66
CA ARG A 684 18.83 -9.92 -22.97
C ARG A 684 18.82 -10.75 -21.69
N THR A 685 17.64 -10.98 -21.14
CA THR A 685 17.42 -11.98 -20.09
C THR A 685 17.23 -13.35 -20.74
N ASP A 686 18.32 -14.07 -20.99
CA ASP A 686 18.22 -15.51 -21.24
C ASP A 686 17.69 -16.19 -19.97
N ALA A 687 16.70 -17.06 -20.12
CA ALA A 687 16.05 -17.71 -18.99
C ALA A 687 17.03 -18.68 -18.28
N PRO A 688 17.05 -18.74 -16.93
CA PRO A 688 17.87 -19.70 -16.21
C PRO A 688 17.42 -21.13 -16.55
N ARG A 689 18.34 -21.95 -17.08
CA ARG A 689 18.08 -23.37 -17.31
C ARG A 689 17.89 -24.07 -15.97
N ALA A 690 16.77 -24.77 -15.81
CA ALA A 690 16.54 -25.61 -14.64
C ALA A 690 17.57 -26.74 -14.59
N VAL A 691 18.34 -26.79 -13.49
CA VAL A 691 19.25 -27.90 -13.21
C VAL A 691 18.44 -29.02 -12.56
N ARG A 692 18.26 -30.14 -13.28
CA ARG A 692 17.73 -31.36 -12.68
C ARG A 692 18.78 -31.96 -11.74
N VAL A 693 18.39 -32.18 -10.50
CA VAL A 693 19.05 -33.19 -9.64
C VAL A 693 18.26 -34.48 -9.80
N HIS A 694 18.87 -35.50 -10.41
CA HIS A 694 18.30 -36.84 -10.44
C HIS A 694 18.69 -37.58 -9.16
N GLY A 695 17.70 -37.98 -8.36
CA GLY A 695 17.91 -38.92 -7.26
C GLY A 695 18.19 -40.32 -7.82
N GLY A 696 19.29 -40.94 -7.40
CA GLY A 696 19.59 -42.35 -7.63
C GLY A 696 19.21 -43.18 -6.42
N GLU A 697 18.60 -44.34 -6.64
CA GLU A 697 18.22 -45.29 -5.60
C GLU A 697 19.45 -45.95 -4.96
N LEU A 698 19.45 -46.10 -3.64
CA LEU A 698 20.31 -47.05 -2.93
C LEU A 698 19.49 -47.76 -1.85
N GLY A 699 19.59 -49.09 -1.84
CA GLY A 699 18.93 -49.96 -0.86
C GLY A 699 19.60 -49.95 0.51
N PRO A 700 19.02 -50.66 1.50
CA PRO A 700 19.45 -50.61 2.89
C PRO A 700 20.71 -51.46 3.14
N ASP A 701 21.58 -51.04 4.07
CA ASP A 701 21.60 -51.49 5.47
C ASP A 701 22.86 -50.97 6.22
N VAL A 702 22.93 -51.24 7.53
CA VAL A 702 24.08 -51.16 8.47
C VAL A 702 24.35 -49.81 9.17
N ARG A 703 24.72 -49.96 10.44
CA ARG A 703 24.80 -48.95 11.52
C ARG A 703 26.26 -48.57 11.79
N GLY A 704 26.52 -47.36 12.30
CA GLY A 704 27.77 -47.08 13.03
C GLY A 704 28.37 -45.69 12.79
N PRO A 705 29.06 -45.08 13.78
CA PRO A 705 29.33 -43.64 13.78
C PRO A 705 30.65 -43.24 13.12
N VAL A 706 30.65 -42.06 12.49
CA VAL A 706 31.85 -41.39 11.99
C VAL A 706 32.63 -40.75 13.14
N ARG A 707 33.94 -40.99 13.19
CA ARG A 707 34.92 -40.13 13.87
C ARG A 707 35.99 -39.68 12.88
N CYS A 708 36.49 -38.46 13.10
CA CYS A 708 37.42 -37.74 12.24
C CYS A 708 38.77 -38.45 12.05
N LEU A 709 39.44 -38.21 10.92
CA LEU A 709 40.84 -37.74 10.90
C LEU A 709 41.22 -37.05 9.57
N ASP A 710 42.39 -36.42 9.57
CA ASP A 710 42.87 -35.38 8.65
C ASP A 710 43.51 -35.83 7.33
N CYS A 711 43.59 -34.85 6.41
CA CYS A 711 44.65 -34.61 5.40
C CYS A 711 45.02 -35.69 4.36
N GLN A 712 45.04 -35.29 3.07
CA GLN A 712 46.28 -35.08 2.29
C GLN A 712 46.05 -34.44 0.90
N LEU A 713 47.15 -34.03 0.24
CA LEU A 713 47.25 -33.10 -0.91
C LEU A 713 47.45 -33.78 -2.28
N ALA A 714 47.47 -32.94 -3.33
CA ALA A 714 47.91 -33.13 -4.73
C ALA A 714 46.82 -33.54 -5.76
N GLY A 715 46.82 -33.05 -7.01
CA GLY A 715 47.68 -32.03 -7.68
C GLY A 715 46.87 -31.29 -8.77
N ALA A 716 47.18 -30.02 -9.06
CA ALA A 716 48.15 -29.56 -10.07
C ALA A 716 47.53 -29.39 -11.49
N GLY A 717 47.59 -28.16 -12.03
CA GLY A 717 47.12 -27.78 -13.36
C GLY A 717 47.35 -26.28 -13.60
N ASP A 718 48.41 -25.94 -14.32
CA ASP A 718 48.91 -24.56 -14.50
C ASP A 718 48.04 -23.66 -15.40
N TYR A 719 48.03 -22.36 -15.09
CA TYR A 719 47.80 -21.30 -16.09
C TYR A 719 48.54 -20.00 -15.71
N ASP A 720 49.32 -19.45 -16.65
CA ASP A 720 50.28 -18.35 -16.44
C ASP A 720 49.64 -16.94 -16.48
N PRO A 721 49.78 -16.11 -15.43
CA PRO A 721 49.28 -14.74 -15.41
C PRO A 721 50.37 -13.70 -15.75
N ARG A 722 50.81 -13.63 -17.01
CA ARG A 722 51.70 -12.55 -17.51
C ARG A 722 51.28 -11.93 -18.83
N ARG A 723 50.23 -11.09 -18.82
CA ARG A 723 50.07 -9.91 -19.71
C ARG A 723 48.92 -9.01 -19.22
N LEU A 724 49.06 -7.69 -19.47
CA LEU A 724 48.12 -6.58 -19.22
C LEU A 724 48.19 -5.84 -17.86
N GLN A 725 49.22 -5.00 -17.71
CA GLN A 725 49.01 -3.59 -17.27
C GLN A 725 48.52 -2.79 -18.51
N VAL A 726 47.88 -1.62 -18.52
CA VAL A 726 47.69 -0.44 -17.64
C VAL A 726 46.23 0.04 -17.94
N ASP A 727 45.40 0.66 -17.10
CA ASP A 727 45.54 1.97 -16.45
C ASP A 727 44.47 2.14 -15.34
N ARG A 728 44.89 2.61 -14.16
CA ARG A 728 43.98 3.00 -13.06
C ARG A 728 44.40 4.38 -12.56
N ARG A 729 43.58 5.40 -12.88
CA ARG A 729 43.69 6.73 -12.27
C ARG A 729 42.98 6.76 -10.93
N GLU A 730 43.74 6.82 -9.85
CA GLU A 730 43.22 7.20 -8.54
C GLU A 730 42.97 8.73 -8.47
N PRO A 731 41.90 9.19 -7.80
CA PRO A 731 41.69 10.61 -7.55
C PRO A 731 42.52 11.09 -6.34
N GLN A 732 43.43 12.04 -6.57
CA GLN A 732 44.16 12.70 -5.48
C GLN A 732 43.25 13.63 -4.63
N PRO A 733 43.50 13.78 -3.33
CA PRO A 733 42.85 14.77 -2.48
C PRO A 733 43.40 16.19 -2.74
N SER A 734 42.53 17.20 -2.66
CA SER A 734 42.89 18.61 -2.91
C SER A 734 43.55 19.30 -1.70
N PRO A 735 44.45 20.30 -1.90
CA PRO A 735 45.34 20.77 -0.85
C PRO A 735 44.93 22.08 -0.14
N ARG A 736 44.99 22.09 1.20
CA ARG A 736 45.22 23.21 2.15
C ARG A 736 44.96 22.65 3.57
N ARG A 737 45.82 22.76 4.59
CA ARG A 737 46.97 23.66 4.84
C ARG A 737 48.23 22.88 5.26
N ARG A 738 49.39 23.53 5.21
CA ARG A 738 50.73 22.98 5.52
C ARG A 738 51.33 23.71 6.73
N ARG A 739 52.15 23.01 7.53
CA ARG A 739 53.00 23.50 8.67
C ARG A 739 52.18 23.96 9.90
N VAL A 740 52.48 23.52 11.12
CA VAL A 740 53.81 23.43 11.78
C VAL A 740 54.30 21.97 11.96
N GLN A 741 55.60 21.81 12.19
CA GLN A 741 56.34 20.55 12.35
C GLN A 741 57.31 20.70 13.55
N GLU A 742 57.94 19.60 14.02
CA GLU A 742 58.89 19.52 15.15
C GLU A 742 58.23 19.59 16.55
N ALA A 743 58.56 18.79 17.58
CA ALA A 743 59.36 17.55 17.72
C ALA A 743 58.79 16.76 18.94
N MET A 744 59.24 15.60 19.44
CA MET A 744 60.42 14.74 19.30
C MET A 744 60.00 13.23 19.28
N ALA A 745 60.97 12.30 19.21
CA ALA A 745 60.76 10.88 19.54
C ALA A 745 60.87 10.59 21.06
N GLY A 746 60.39 9.42 21.51
CA GLY A 746 60.42 8.98 22.92
C GLY A 746 61.82 8.56 23.44
N PRO A 747 61.94 7.86 24.60
CA PRO A 747 61.32 6.53 24.75
C PRO A 747 60.81 6.14 26.17
N ARG A 748 60.35 4.89 26.26
CA ARG A 748 59.91 4.13 27.46
C ARG A 748 60.80 4.30 28.71
N ARG A 749 60.17 4.40 29.91
CA ARG A 749 60.32 3.44 31.05
C ARG A 749 59.54 3.88 32.30
N GLY A 750 58.79 2.93 32.88
CA GLY A 750 58.88 2.59 34.31
C GLY A 750 58.05 3.33 35.36
N ARG A 751 57.17 2.54 36.00
CA ARG A 751 56.95 2.43 37.46
C ARG A 751 56.06 3.45 38.22
N ASP A 752 55.34 2.83 39.16
CA ASP A 752 54.88 3.28 40.50
C ASP A 752 54.01 4.56 40.53
N ALA A 753 52.69 4.48 40.78
CA ALA A 753 51.98 4.16 42.03
C ALA A 753 51.62 5.41 42.85
N GLU A 754 50.39 5.91 42.65
CA GLU A 754 49.33 6.18 43.66
C GLU A 754 48.02 6.56 42.95
#